data_AF-A0A8R1I1L4-F1
#
_entry.id   AF-A0A8R1I1L4-F1
#
_cell.length_a   1.000
_cell.length_b   1.000
_cell.length_c   1.000
_cell.angle_alpha   90.00
_cell.angle_beta   90.00
_cell.angle_gamma   90.00
#
_symmetry.space_group_name_H-M   'P 1'
#
loop_
_entity.id
_entity.type
_entity.pdbx_description
1 polymer ?
#
loop_
_entity_poly.entity_id
_entity_poly.type
_entity_poly.pdbx_seq_one_letter_code
_entity_poly.pdbx_strand_id
1 'polypeptide(L)'
;MQATYTLEMNNGEYAYVIPWLQSGQKESSPWIGENGEMLQRVKDHYANAIIVDDVNGFDDSIVGSFVEKIEKHGLQKADIDTTNINGYLHLFDSLKLYAIAIRKVLNETGNEAFVTNGQYIWNRMRRMSFEGVVSRTSSEENKDAGAVGTVLMDDVADRAPIFSAFYISPTRDKVLKMVNMESEMISNCDGLKNKSGCFQLKINDVISGFWPSEDGSMPLDEPVCGYRGQRCSYVLEISIGSILLLIAFFSIFFYFLFRHCENRQLDKMPWRIFHDDLQFIDEEQVRSMLSVGSATTKLSNTNAGQKQHCIIGVNTHATYHKYPQRRPIKFVREDMQLLTQMKQAVHDNLNPFLGVAFNEKEEMLVLWKFCSRGTVQDIIYNMNVVLDEKFHGAFVRDITLGLEYLHASPIGYHGSLTPWCCLIDRNWMVKLSDFGIANPLERWEKQGAIHINAAKDADDKSQASQATSILYCAPEFLKNRESNRKRGMEQTWMKQSMARRQAGDIYSFGMVMYEILFRSLPFRDNVNVSELVDYLADGSKIVTPEIQNQMGLHPDLNALLRDCWSENPEIRPSIRRVRLNAEMVLKTKGSLVDQMMKMMEQYANNLEKLVAERTGMLEDANVRADQLLTQLLPAYVAAELKMGRSVPPKLFNSATILFSDIVGFTTICSGSTPIEVVNMLNGLYTGFDECITRNKSYKVETIGDAYMVVSGIPEENGDEHSKNIANTALDMRQYLTGYKIPHRPSHRVRCRWGFHTGAVAAGVVGLSSPRYCLFGDVVNVASRMESTGTPGMIQMSASAYAHIRAHHPGFATTERGEVEVKGKGICDTYWLEDRVGDKSTTKYIQNEEGV
;
A
#
# COMPACT_ATOMS: atom_id res chain seq x y z
N MET A 1 -59.16 -56.54 -2.71
CA MET A 1 -59.80 -55.24 -2.44
C MET A 1 -59.07 -54.41 -1.40
N GLN A 2 -58.78 -54.89 -0.18
CA GLN A 2 -57.99 -54.08 0.76
C GLN A 2 -56.60 -53.69 0.21
N ALA A 3 -55.88 -54.62 -0.43
CA ALA A 3 -54.58 -54.32 -1.05
C ALA A 3 -54.66 -53.27 -2.17
N THR A 4 -55.74 -53.27 -2.97
CA THR A 4 -55.92 -52.31 -4.07
C THR A 4 -56.24 -50.93 -3.52
N TYR A 5 -57.02 -50.84 -2.44
CA TYR A 5 -57.26 -49.61 -1.70
C TYR A 5 -55.97 -49.04 -1.08
N THR A 6 -55.16 -49.87 -0.42
CA THR A 6 -53.89 -49.43 0.19
C THR A 6 -52.87 -48.93 -0.83
N LEU A 7 -52.94 -49.42 -2.08
CA LEU A 7 -52.08 -49.00 -3.19
C LEU A 7 -52.68 -47.84 -4.00
N GLU A 8 -53.77 -47.22 -3.53
CA GLU A 8 -54.48 -46.11 -4.20
C GLU A 8 -54.99 -46.46 -5.63
N MET A 9 -55.17 -47.75 -5.91
CA MET A 9 -55.68 -48.25 -7.19
C MET A 9 -57.22 -48.29 -7.23
N ASN A 10 -57.89 -47.60 -6.30
CA ASN A 10 -59.34 -47.40 -6.27
C ASN A 10 -59.78 -46.12 -7.02
N ASN A 11 -58.92 -45.60 -7.91
CA ASN A 11 -59.19 -44.44 -8.74
C ASN A 11 -59.93 -44.83 -10.04
N GLY A 12 -60.24 -43.86 -10.91
CA GLY A 12 -60.94 -44.09 -12.18
C GLY A 12 -60.09 -44.73 -13.29
N GLU A 13 -58.83 -45.08 -13.03
CA GLU A 13 -57.93 -45.71 -14.01
C GLU A 13 -57.98 -47.24 -13.95
N TYR A 14 -58.56 -47.81 -12.89
CA TYR A 14 -58.66 -49.26 -12.69
C TYR A 14 -60.11 -49.71 -12.52
N ALA A 15 -60.42 -50.87 -13.08
CA ALA A 15 -61.70 -51.55 -12.96
C ALA A 15 -61.49 -52.98 -12.48
N TYR A 16 -62.23 -53.40 -11.45
CA TYR A 16 -62.15 -54.75 -10.91
C TYR A 16 -63.44 -55.51 -11.15
N VAL A 17 -63.39 -56.61 -11.89
CA VAL A 17 -64.54 -57.49 -12.09
C VAL A 17 -64.44 -58.68 -11.11
N ILE A 18 -65.43 -58.81 -10.24
CA ILE A 18 -65.49 -59.82 -9.18
C ILE A 18 -66.67 -60.73 -9.46
N PRO A 19 -66.45 -61.99 -9.89
CA PRO A 19 -67.52 -62.98 -9.95
C PRO A 19 -67.89 -63.38 -8.51
N TRP A 20 -69.04 -62.94 -8.04
CA TRP A 20 -69.60 -63.25 -6.73
C TRP A 20 -70.71 -64.28 -6.90
N LEU A 21 -70.34 -65.47 -7.39
CA LEU A 21 -71.32 -66.53 -7.66
C LEU A 21 -71.54 -67.34 -6.39
N GLN A 22 -72.72 -67.20 -5.77
CA GLN A 22 -73.06 -67.93 -4.55
C GLN A 22 -73.76 -69.25 -4.88
N SER A 23 -73.28 -70.37 -4.31
CA SER A 23 -73.98 -71.65 -4.33
C SER A 23 -74.51 -71.98 -2.92
N GLY A 24 -75.76 -71.63 -2.62
CA GLY A 24 -76.38 -71.96 -1.33
C GLY A 24 -77.20 -70.83 -0.70
N GLN A 25 -77.08 -70.66 0.63
CA GLN A 25 -77.73 -69.60 1.39
C GLN A 25 -77.25 -68.23 0.90
N LYS A 26 -78.18 -67.26 0.81
CA LYS A 26 -77.88 -65.90 0.37
C LYS A 26 -76.99 -65.20 1.41
N GLU A 27 -75.71 -65.01 1.10
CA GLU A 27 -74.78 -64.24 1.94
C GLU A 27 -75.04 -62.74 1.79
N SER A 28 -75.01 -61.99 2.89
CA SER A 28 -75.10 -60.54 2.86
C SER A 28 -73.85 -59.93 2.22
N SER A 29 -74.01 -58.74 1.63
CA SER A 29 -72.87 -58.01 1.06
C SER A 29 -71.83 -57.71 2.17
N PRO A 30 -70.52 -57.80 1.88
CA PRO A 30 -69.48 -57.69 2.92
C PRO A 30 -69.38 -56.30 3.56
N TRP A 31 -69.95 -55.26 2.94
CA TRP A 31 -70.04 -53.91 3.49
C TRP A 31 -71.37 -53.65 4.22
N ILE A 32 -72.20 -54.66 4.45
CA ILE A 32 -73.40 -54.60 5.31
C ILE A 32 -73.08 -55.37 6.59
N GLY A 33 -73.11 -54.69 7.74
CA GLY A 33 -72.90 -55.32 9.05
C GLY A 33 -74.09 -56.18 9.48
N GLU A 34 -73.91 -56.99 10.53
CA GLU A 34 -74.94 -57.89 11.08
C GLU A 34 -76.23 -57.16 11.50
N ASN A 35 -76.13 -55.87 11.85
CA ASN A 35 -77.26 -55.02 12.23
C ASN A 35 -77.96 -54.35 11.04
N GLY A 36 -77.52 -54.62 9.80
CA GLY A 36 -78.02 -53.99 8.58
C GLY A 36 -77.40 -52.61 8.25
N GLU A 37 -76.46 -52.13 9.06
CA GLU A 37 -75.75 -50.86 8.82
C GLU A 37 -74.65 -50.97 7.76
N MET A 38 -74.42 -49.90 7.00
CA MET A 38 -73.37 -49.86 5.98
C MET A 38 -72.00 -49.58 6.59
N LEU A 39 -71.07 -50.52 6.44
CA LEU A 39 -69.67 -50.38 6.83
C LEU A 39 -68.91 -49.57 5.77
N GLN A 40 -68.98 -48.24 5.84
CA GLN A 40 -68.43 -47.33 4.82
C GLN A 40 -66.95 -47.61 4.48
N ARG A 41 -66.10 -47.85 5.49
CA ARG A 41 -64.69 -48.20 5.28
C ARG A 41 -64.49 -49.47 4.45
N VAL A 42 -65.38 -50.45 4.60
CA VAL A 42 -65.32 -51.70 3.83
C VAL A 42 -65.83 -51.45 2.41
N LYS A 43 -66.87 -50.63 2.24
CA LYS A 43 -67.37 -50.22 0.92
C LYS A 43 -66.31 -49.50 0.10
N ASP A 44 -65.53 -48.62 0.73
CA ASP A 44 -64.45 -47.90 0.05
C ASP A 44 -63.38 -48.84 -0.52
N HIS A 45 -63.15 -50.00 0.09
CA HIS A 45 -62.26 -51.03 -0.47
C HIS A 45 -62.79 -51.63 -1.78
N TYR A 46 -64.12 -51.67 -1.96
CA TYR A 46 -64.79 -52.20 -3.15
C TYR A 46 -65.22 -51.11 -4.13
N ALA A 47 -64.82 -49.85 -3.90
CA ALA A 47 -65.10 -48.75 -4.81
C ALA A 47 -64.60 -49.08 -6.23
N ASN A 48 -65.41 -48.73 -7.24
CA ASN A 48 -65.17 -48.97 -8.66
C ASN A 48 -65.10 -50.46 -9.07
N ALA A 49 -65.55 -51.39 -8.22
CA ALA A 49 -65.68 -52.79 -8.58
C ALA A 49 -67.02 -53.09 -9.26
N ILE A 50 -66.97 -54.00 -10.24
CA ILE A 50 -68.11 -54.63 -10.90
C ILE A 50 -68.28 -56.01 -10.30
N ILE A 51 -69.42 -56.26 -9.67
CA ILE A 51 -69.78 -57.57 -9.13
C ILE A 51 -70.72 -58.27 -10.07
N VAL A 52 -70.39 -59.49 -10.47
CA VAL A 52 -71.29 -60.35 -11.25
C VAL A 52 -71.88 -61.41 -10.33
N ASP A 53 -73.20 -61.41 -10.17
CA ASP A 53 -73.95 -62.34 -9.30
C ASP A 53 -75.22 -62.83 -10.02
N ASP A 54 -75.87 -63.87 -9.47
CA ASP A 54 -77.22 -64.27 -9.87
C ASP A 54 -78.19 -63.10 -9.57
N VAL A 55 -79.22 -62.92 -10.39
CA VAL A 55 -80.12 -61.75 -10.40
C VAL A 55 -80.73 -61.44 -9.03
N ASN A 56 -80.82 -62.45 -8.16
CA ASN A 56 -81.45 -62.35 -6.84
C ASN A 56 -80.46 -62.00 -5.70
N GLY A 57 -79.17 -61.81 -5.99
CA GLY A 57 -78.12 -61.58 -4.99
C GLY A 57 -78.26 -60.28 -4.19
N PHE A 58 -78.63 -59.17 -4.84
CA PHE A 58 -78.77 -57.86 -4.18
C PHE A 58 -80.20 -57.30 -4.22
N ASP A 59 -81.16 -58.05 -4.77
CA ASP A 59 -82.58 -57.69 -4.83
C ASP A 59 -83.41 -58.58 -3.89
N ASP A 60 -84.11 -57.96 -2.93
CA ASP A 60 -84.96 -58.65 -1.95
C ASP A 60 -86.44 -58.70 -2.35
N SER A 61 -86.79 -58.23 -3.56
CA SER A 61 -88.17 -58.15 -4.03
C SER A 61 -88.92 -59.51 -4.03
N ILE A 62 -88.23 -60.61 -4.39
CA ILE A 62 -88.81 -61.96 -4.31
C ILE A 62 -89.03 -62.38 -2.86
N VAL A 63 -88.04 -62.13 -1.99
CA VAL A 63 -88.08 -62.51 -0.57
C VAL A 63 -89.25 -61.81 0.12
N GLY A 64 -89.38 -60.50 -0.10
CA GLY A 64 -90.51 -59.71 0.42
C GLY A 64 -91.85 -60.25 -0.05
N SER A 65 -92.01 -60.47 -1.37
CA SER A 65 -93.25 -61.00 -1.95
C SER A 65 -93.62 -62.39 -1.41
N PHE A 66 -92.62 -63.24 -1.15
CA PHE A 66 -92.82 -64.58 -0.60
C PHE A 66 -93.23 -64.53 0.87
N VAL A 67 -92.55 -63.72 1.69
CA VAL A 67 -92.90 -63.51 3.10
C VAL A 67 -94.31 -62.95 3.23
N GLU A 68 -94.68 -61.93 2.45
CA GLU A 68 -96.04 -61.37 2.45
C GLU A 68 -97.10 -62.41 2.09
N LYS A 69 -96.84 -63.25 1.08
CA LYS A 69 -97.77 -64.33 0.71
C LYS A 69 -97.96 -65.34 1.81
N ILE A 70 -96.91 -65.66 2.56
CA ILE A 70 -97.00 -66.69 3.62
C ILE A 70 -97.63 -66.12 4.88
N GLU A 71 -97.32 -64.87 5.23
CA GLU A 71 -98.01 -64.13 6.30
C GLU A 71 -99.52 -64.07 6.03
N LYS A 72 -99.93 -63.88 4.78
CA LYS A 72 -101.34 -63.93 4.38
C LYS A 72 -102.00 -65.30 4.62
N HIS A 73 -101.24 -66.39 4.59
CA HIS A 73 -101.74 -67.75 4.83
C HIS A 73 -101.54 -68.22 6.28
N GLY A 74 -101.24 -67.30 7.20
CA GLY A 74 -101.30 -67.54 8.65
C GLY A 74 -100.02 -68.06 9.31
N LEU A 75 -98.88 -68.04 8.60
CA LEU A 75 -97.54 -68.39 9.12
C LEU A 75 -96.72 -67.11 9.36
N GLN A 76 -95.94 -67.05 10.44
CA GLN A 76 -95.11 -65.88 10.72
C GLN A 76 -93.71 -66.01 10.10
N LYS A 77 -93.05 -64.89 9.83
CA LYS A 77 -91.68 -64.86 9.25
C LYS A 77 -90.66 -65.68 10.06
N ALA A 78 -90.85 -65.82 11.37
CA ALA A 78 -89.98 -66.62 12.24
C ALA A 78 -90.14 -68.14 12.05
N ASP A 79 -91.26 -68.59 11.47
CA ASP A 79 -91.55 -70.02 11.25
C ASP A 79 -90.87 -70.58 9.99
N ILE A 80 -90.16 -69.72 9.24
CA ILE A 80 -89.60 -70.06 7.92
C ILE A 80 -88.15 -69.65 7.88
N ASP A 81 -87.30 -70.56 7.41
CA ASP A 81 -85.91 -70.26 7.15
C ASP A 81 -85.78 -69.37 5.90
N THR A 82 -85.82 -68.05 6.12
CA THR A 82 -85.63 -67.06 5.05
C THR A 82 -84.22 -67.13 4.44
N THR A 83 -83.25 -67.74 5.11
CA THR A 83 -81.89 -67.90 4.56
C THR A 83 -81.82 -68.94 3.45
N ASN A 84 -82.73 -69.92 3.45
CA ASN A 84 -82.84 -70.96 2.41
C ASN A 84 -84.06 -70.75 1.48
N ILE A 85 -84.47 -69.50 1.29
CA ILE A 85 -85.63 -69.18 0.46
C ILE A 85 -85.51 -69.70 -0.97
N ASN A 86 -84.30 -69.66 -1.54
CA ASN A 86 -84.03 -70.17 -2.88
C ASN A 86 -84.32 -71.68 -2.98
N GLY A 87 -84.03 -72.47 -1.94
CA GLY A 87 -84.34 -73.89 -1.90
C GLY A 87 -85.85 -74.16 -2.03
N TYR A 88 -86.68 -73.38 -1.31
CA TYR A 88 -88.14 -73.50 -1.42
C TYR A 88 -88.65 -73.11 -2.81
N LEU A 89 -88.08 -72.06 -3.43
CA LEU A 89 -88.44 -71.64 -4.78
C LEU A 89 -88.08 -72.70 -5.83
N HIS A 90 -86.87 -73.27 -5.73
CA HIS A 90 -86.44 -74.33 -6.65
C HIS A 90 -87.31 -75.58 -6.51
N LEU A 91 -87.74 -75.95 -5.31
CA LEU A 91 -88.66 -77.07 -5.10
C LEU A 91 -90.02 -76.81 -5.74
N PHE A 92 -90.56 -75.61 -5.56
CA PHE A 92 -91.84 -75.21 -6.17
C PHE A 92 -91.78 -75.26 -7.70
N ASP A 93 -90.75 -74.66 -8.29
CA ASP A 93 -90.54 -74.66 -9.74
C ASP A 93 -90.36 -76.08 -10.28
N SER A 94 -89.64 -76.95 -9.55
CA SER A 94 -89.42 -78.36 -9.95
C SER A 94 -90.73 -79.15 -9.98
N LEU A 95 -91.58 -79.00 -8.96
CA LEU A 95 -92.91 -79.64 -8.93
C LEU A 95 -93.81 -79.11 -10.05
N LYS A 96 -93.75 -77.80 -10.30
CA LYS A 96 -94.53 -77.16 -11.37
C LYS A 96 -94.10 -77.64 -12.75
N LEU A 97 -92.79 -77.70 -13.03
CA LEU A 97 -92.23 -78.23 -14.27
C LEU A 97 -92.70 -79.68 -14.49
N TYR A 98 -92.58 -80.52 -13.46
CA TYR A 98 -92.97 -81.92 -13.54
C TYR A 98 -94.45 -82.08 -13.85
N ALA A 99 -95.32 -81.32 -13.17
CA ALA A 99 -96.76 -81.31 -13.42
C ALA A 99 -97.11 -80.84 -14.85
N ILE A 100 -96.43 -79.79 -15.35
CA ILE A 100 -96.63 -79.28 -16.72
C ILE A 100 -96.20 -80.34 -17.75
N ALA A 101 -95.06 -81.01 -17.52
CA ALA A 101 -94.56 -82.05 -18.41
C ALA A 101 -95.51 -83.25 -18.46
N ILE A 102 -96.01 -83.73 -17.31
CA ILE A 102 -97.02 -84.80 -17.26
C ILE A 102 -98.29 -84.40 -18.00
N ARG A 103 -98.82 -83.20 -17.72
CA ARG A 103 -100.02 -82.70 -18.38
C ARG A 103 -99.84 -82.63 -19.90
N LYS A 104 -98.68 -82.18 -20.37
CA LYS A 104 -98.35 -82.12 -21.80
C LYS A 104 -98.29 -83.53 -22.41
N VAL A 105 -97.67 -84.50 -21.74
CA VAL A 105 -97.58 -85.88 -22.23
C VAL A 105 -98.95 -86.57 -22.25
N LEU A 106 -99.79 -86.38 -21.22
CA LEU A 106 -101.16 -86.90 -21.19
C LEU A 106 -102.01 -86.33 -22.31
N ASN A 107 -101.91 -85.01 -22.54
CA ASN A 107 -102.67 -84.35 -23.61
C ASN A 107 -102.22 -84.81 -25.01
N GLU A 108 -100.94 -85.07 -25.23
CA GLU A 108 -100.42 -85.50 -26.54
C GLU A 108 -100.63 -86.99 -26.81
N THR A 109 -100.50 -87.86 -25.81
CA THR A 109 -100.50 -89.32 -26.01
C THR A 109 -101.79 -90.02 -25.59
N GLY A 110 -102.58 -89.41 -24.68
CA GLY A 110 -103.80 -90.00 -24.12
C GLY A 110 -103.59 -91.29 -23.31
N ASN A 111 -102.35 -91.73 -23.09
CA ASN A 111 -102.02 -93.02 -22.47
C ASN A 111 -101.17 -92.81 -21.21
N GLU A 112 -101.71 -93.26 -20.07
CA GLU A 112 -101.08 -93.11 -18.75
C GLU A 112 -99.74 -93.85 -18.63
N ALA A 113 -99.48 -94.86 -19.47
CA ALA A 113 -98.22 -95.61 -19.43
C ALA A 113 -96.98 -94.74 -19.72
N PHE A 114 -97.11 -93.63 -20.45
CA PHE A 114 -95.99 -92.71 -20.70
C PHE A 114 -95.70 -91.79 -19.50
N VAL A 115 -96.67 -91.60 -18.60
CA VAL A 115 -96.50 -90.78 -17.39
C VAL A 115 -95.64 -91.47 -16.35
N THR A 116 -95.75 -92.79 -16.24
CA THR A 116 -94.93 -93.60 -15.32
C THR A 116 -93.50 -93.82 -15.82
N ASN A 117 -93.21 -93.51 -17.09
CA ASN A 117 -91.85 -93.58 -17.63
C ASN A 117 -91.05 -92.29 -17.32
N GLY A 118 -90.28 -92.34 -16.24
CA GLY A 118 -89.47 -91.21 -15.77
C GLY A 118 -88.49 -90.65 -16.82
N GLN A 119 -87.87 -91.51 -17.64
CA GLN A 119 -86.95 -91.06 -18.69
C GLN A 119 -87.68 -90.31 -19.82
N TYR A 120 -88.90 -90.75 -20.14
CA TYR A 120 -89.74 -90.06 -21.12
C TYR A 120 -90.16 -88.68 -20.62
N ILE A 121 -90.62 -88.58 -19.37
CA ILE A 121 -91.00 -87.30 -18.76
C ILE A 121 -89.79 -86.37 -18.65
N TRP A 122 -88.64 -86.86 -18.19
CA TRP A 122 -87.41 -86.07 -18.15
C TRP A 122 -87.02 -85.53 -19.53
N ASN A 123 -87.07 -86.38 -20.57
CA ASN A 123 -86.77 -85.93 -21.93
C ASN A 123 -87.71 -84.82 -22.43
N ARG A 124 -88.95 -84.78 -21.93
CA ARG A 124 -89.94 -83.75 -22.25
C ARG A 124 -89.79 -82.47 -21.43
N MET A 125 -89.18 -82.54 -20.25
CA MET A 125 -88.84 -81.37 -19.43
C MET A 125 -87.68 -80.55 -20.01
N ARG A 126 -86.78 -81.19 -20.78
CA ARG A 126 -85.66 -80.51 -21.47
C ARG A 126 -86.17 -79.46 -22.45
N ARG A 127 -85.43 -78.34 -22.57
CA ARG A 127 -85.78 -77.20 -23.43
C ARG A 127 -87.16 -76.61 -23.19
N MET A 128 -87.77 -76.89 -22.04
CA MET A 128 -89.09 -76.37 -21.71
C MET A 128 -88.95 -75.01 -21.04
N SER A 129 -89.74 -74.04 -21.49
CA SER A 129 -89.94 -72.79 -20.79
C SER A 129 -91.28 -72.83 -20.06
N PHE A 130 -91.31 -72.44 -18.79
CA PHE A 130 -92.54 -72.33 -18.00
C PHE A 130 -92.50 -71.08 -17.12
N GLU A 131 -93.67 -70.61 -16.71
CA GLU A 131 -93.75 -69.53 -15.72
C GLU A 131 -93.35 -70.07 -14.34
N GLY A 132 -92.19 -69.67 -13.84
CA GLY A 132 -91.71 -69.98 -12.50
C GLY A 132 -91.55 -68.73 -11.65
N VAL A 133 -90.95 -68.85 -10.47
CA VAL A 133 -90.69 -67.70 -9.60
C VAL A 133 -89.34 -67.07 -9.97
N VAL A 134 -89.38 -65.82 -10.42
CA VAL A 134 -88.20 -65.05 -10.88
C VAL A 134 -88.38 -63.57 -10.50
N SER A 135 -87.30 -62.86 -10.15
CA SER A 135 -87.36 -61.44 -9.80
C SER A 135 -87.79 -60.61 -11.02
N ARG A 136 -88.76 -59.69 -10.84
CA ARG A 136 -89.20 -58.80 -11.91
C ARG A 136 -88.20 -57.67 -12.07
N THR A 137 -87.65 -57.54 -13.27
CA THR A 137 -87.06 -56.29 -13.74
C THR A 137 -88.17 -55.24 -13.87
N SER A 138 -87.94 -54.08 -13.27
CA SER A 138 -88.94 -53.05 -13.01
C SER A 138 -89.41 -52.32 -14.27
N SER A 139 -90.57 -52.69 -14.80
CA SER A 139 -91.42 -51.81 -15.61
C SER A 139 -92.86 -52.32 -15.70
N GLU A 140 -93.73 -51.63 -14.96
CA GLU A 140 -95.15 -51.37 -15.20
C GLU A 140 -96.25 -52.46 -14.97
N GLU A 141 -97.15 -52.07 -14.05
CA GLU A 141 -98.62 -52.21 -14.04
C GLU A 141 -99.37 -53.47 -13.56
N ASN A 142 -98.73 -54.42 -12.86
CA ASN A 142 -99.53 -55.37 -12.05
C ASN A 142 -98.84 -55.77 -10.74
N LYS A 143 -99.08 -54.98 -9.68
CA LYS A 143 -98.55 -55.21 -8.32
C LYS A 143 -99.16 -56.44 -7.62
N ASP A 144 -100.32 -56.93 -8.06
CA ASP A 144 -101.01 -58.07 -7.40
C ASP A 144 -100.60 -59.45 -7.93
N ALA A 145 -99.79 -59.50 -9.00
CA ALA A 145 -99.21 -60.73 -9.51
C ALA A 145 -97.73 -60.81 -9.08
N GLY A 146 -97.49 -61.45 -7.93
CA GLY A 146 -96.14 -61.61 -7.33
C GLY A 146 -95.09 -62.17 -8.30
N ALA A 147 -93.80 -62.08 -7.93
CA ALA A 147 -92.59 -62.38 -8.71
C ALA A 147 -92.63 -63.65 -9.60
N VAL A 148 -93.36 -63.60 -10.73
CA VAL A 148 -93.49 -64.69 -11.70
C VAL A 148 -92.80 -64.26 -12.98
N GLY A 149 -91.88 -65.09 -13.47
CA GLY A 149 -91.14 -64.89 -14.72
C GLY A 149 -90.91 -66.20 -15.46
N THR A 150 -90.36 -66.15 -16.67
CA THR A 150 -90.14 -67.35 -17.48
C THR A 150 -88.85 -68.04 -17.05
N VAL A 151 -88.97 -69.27 -16.55
CA VAL A 151 -87.84 -70.16 -16.28
C VAL A 151 -87.60 -71.01 -17.52
N LEU A 152 -86.36 -70.98 -18.01
CA LEU A 152 -85.90 -71.76 -19.16
C LEU A 152 -85.09 -72.95 -18.70
N MET A 153 -85.52 -74.16 -19.08
CA MET A 153 -84.72 -75.37 -18.88
C MET A 153 -83.86 -75.65 -20.10
N ASP A 154 -82.61 -76.05 -19.87
CA ASP A 154 -81.66 -76.37 -20.92
C ASP A 154 -81.82 -77.82 -21.43
N ASP A 155 -80.83 -78.28 -22.19
CA ASP A 155 -80.78 -79.63 -22.77
C ASP A 155 -80.59 -80.76 -21.78
N VAL A 156 -80.07 -80.48 -20.58
CA VAL A 156 -79.94 -81.47 -19.51
C VAL A 156 -81.10 -81.38 -18.50
N ALA A 157 -82.07 -80.50 -18.78
CA ALA A 157 -83.19 -80.14 -17.91
C ALA A 157 -82.77 -79.39 -16.63
N ASP A 158 -81.61 -78.74 -16.65
CA ASP A 158 -81.19 -77.80 -15.61
C ASP A 158 -81.69 -76.39 -15.95
N ARG A 159 -81.91 -75.58 -14.91
CA ARG A 159 -82.33 -74.19 -15.08
C ARG A 159 -81.20 -73.39 -15.69
N ALA A 160 -81.45 -72.77 -16.84
CA ALA A 160 -80.50 -71.85 -17.43
C ALA A 160 -80.32 -70.63 -16.49
N PRO A 161 -79.08 -70.32 -16.07
CA PRO A 161 -78.82 -69.27 -15.09
C PRO A 161 -79.11 -67.89 -15.66
N ILE A 162 -79.48 -66.95 -14.81
CA ILE A 162 -79.64 -65.54 -15.18
C ILE A 162 -78.65 -64.79 -14.30
N PHE A 163 -77.82 -63.94 -14.90
CA PHE A 163 -76.82 -63.17 -14.14
C PHE A 163 -77.10 -61.68 -14.25
N SER A 164 -76.54 -60.91 -13.34
CA SER A 164 -76.54 -59.45 -13.40
C SER A 164 -75.19 -58.92 -12.95
N ALA A 165 -74.73 -57.88 -13.62
CA ALA A 165 -73.55 -57.13 -13.21
C ALA A 165 -73.97 -55.90 -12.43
N PHE A 166 -73.28 -55.61 -11.33
CA PHE A 166 -73.58 -54.55 -10.39
C PHE A 166 -72.33 -53.70 -10.12
N TYR A 167 -72.43 -52.39 -10.28
CA TYR A 167 -71.36 -51.43 -10.03
C TYR A 167 -71.43 -50.88 -8.61
N ILE A 168 -70.31 -50.93 -7.90
CA ILE A 168 -70.17 -50.27 -6.60
C ILE A 168 -69.67 -48.85 -6.83
N SER A 169 -70.62 -47.90 -6.77
CA SER A 169 -70.29 -46.49 -6.85
C SER A 169 -69.63 -46.00 -5.56
N PRO A 170 -68.53 -45.24 -5.63
CA PRO A 170 -67.93 -44.60 -4.46
C PRO A 170 -68.86 -43.52 -3.86
N THR A 171 -69.75 -42.93 -4.67
CA THR A 171 -70.58 -41.78 -4.27
C THR A 171 -72.01 -42.14 -3.88
N ARG A 172 -72.52 -43.31 -4.27
CA ARG A 172 -73.91 -43.73 -3.99
C ARG A 172 -73.96 -44.87 -2.99
N ASP A 173 -74.97 -44.87 -2.12
CA ASP A 173 -75.15 -45.90 -1.08
C ASP A 173 -75.83 -47.18 -1.56
N LYS A 174 -76.23 -47.25 -2.82
CA LYS A 174 -76.81 -48.46 -3.42
C LYS A 174 -75.93 -48.96 -4.56
N VAL A 175 -75.80 -50.27 -4.65
CA VAL A 175 -75.13 -50.93 -5.78
C VAL A 175 -76.00 -50.72 -7.02
N LEU A 176 -75.38 -50.28 -8.12
CA LEU A 176 -76.10 -49.98 -9.35
C LEU A 176 -76.11 -51.21 -10.26
N LYS A 177 -77.28 -51.75 -10.58
CA LYS A 177 -77.40 -52.81 -11.59
C LYS A 177 -77.00 -52.24 -12.96
N MET A 178 -75.91 -52.73 -13.54
CA MET A 178 -75.34 -52.27 -14.81
C MET A 178 -75.92 -52.96 -16.02
N VAL A 179 -76.11 -54.27 -15.91
CA VAL A 179 -76.42 -55.17 -17.02
C VAL A 179 -77.26 -56.32 -16.49
N ASN A 180 -78.32 -56.68 -17.21
CA ASN A 180 -79.01 -57.95 -17.02
C ASN A 180 -78.52 -58.96 -18.08
N MET A 181 -78.26 -60.19 -17.68
CA MET A 181 -77.83 -61.26 -18.58
C MET A 181 -78.85 -62.37 -18.54
N GLU A 182 -79.70 -62.42 -19.57
CA GLU A 182 -80.76 -63.42 -19.70
C GLU A 182 -80.28 -64.61 -20.53
N SER A 183 -80.71 -65.81 -20.16
CA SER A 183 -80.38 -67.02 -20.91
C SER A 183 -81.27 -67.20 -22.14
N GLU A 184 -80.66 -67.41 -23.30
CA GLU A 184 -81.32 -67.77 -24.56
C GLU A 184 -80.82 -69.13 -25.06
N MET A 185 -81.71 -69.97 -25.58
CA MET A 185 -81.34 -71.29 -26.09
C MET A 185 -80.57 -71.20 -27.40
N ILE A 186 -79.51 -72.00 -27.52
CA ILE A 186 -78.76 -72.13 -28.78
C ILE A 186 -79.49 -73.15 -29.67
N SER A 187 -79.96 -72.71 -30.84
CA SER A 187 -80.84 -73.48 -31.73
C SER A 187 -80.25 -74.80 -32.27
N ASN A 188 -78.91 -74.90 -32.39
CA ASN A 188 -78.19 -76.07 -32.93
C ASN A 188 -77.16 -76.65 -31.95
N CYS A 189 -77.45 -76.64 -30.65
CA CYS A 189 -76.60 -77.23 -29.61
C CYS A 189 -77.12 -78.62 -29.20
N ASP A 190 -76.24 -79.53 -28.76
CA ASP A 190 -76.59 -80.85 -28.20
C ASP A 190 -75.85 -81.04 -26.87
N GLY A 191 -76.49 -80.58 -25.79
CA GLY A 191 -75.87 -80.46 -24.48
C GLY A 191 -75.67 -81.79 -23.76
N LEU A 192 -76.39 -82.83 -24.18
CA LEU A 192 -76.31 -84.16 -23.57
C LEU A 192 -75.01 -84.86 -23.93
N LYS A 193 -74.49 -84.62 -25.13
CA LYS A 193 -73.21 -85.19 -25.57
C LYS A 193 -72.03 -84.62 -24.79
N ASN A 194 -72.07 -83.32 -24.49
CA ASN A 194 -70.98 -82.58 -23.86
C ASN A 194 -71.20 -82.30 -22.37
N LYS A 195 -72.30 -82.78 -21.78
CA LYS A 195 -72.74 -82.50 -20.39
C LYS A 195 -72.66 -81.01 -20.03
N SER A 196 -72.98 -80.15 -20.99
CA SER A 196 -72.99 -78.70 -20.83
C SER A 196 -74.33 -78.17 -21.32
N GLY A 197 -74.93 -77.26 -20.54
CA GLY A 197 -76.19 -76.64 -20.89
C GLY A 197 -76.11 -75.88 -22.21
N CYS A 198 -77.16 -75.97 -23.02
CA CYS A 198 -77.25 -75.32 -24.33
C CYS A 198 -77.91 -73.95 -24.25
N PHE A 199 -77.30 -73.04 -23.50
CA PHE A 199 -77.73 -71.66 -23.39
C PHE A 199 -76.58 -70.70 -23.67
N GLN A 200 -76.92 -69.49 -24.11
CA GLN A 200 -76.02 -68.36 -24.18
C GLN A 200 -76.62 -67.20 -23.37
N LEU A 201 -75.76 -66.43 -22.72
CA LEU A 201 -76.18 -65.24 -21.99
C LEU A 201 -76.30 -64.07 -22.97
N LYS A 202 -77.54 -63.61 -23.16
CA LYS A 202 -77.86 -62.40 -23.89
C LYS A 202 -77.86 -61.23 -22.92
N ILE A 203 -76.99 -60.27 -23.22
CA ILE A 203 -76.86 -59.03 -22.48
C ILE A 203 -78.03 -58.11 -22.86
N ASN A 204 -78.89 -57.81 -21.88
CA ASN A 204 -79.98 -56.84 -21.97
C ASN A 204 -79.72 -55.67 -21.00
N ASP A 205 -80.29 -54.50 -21.30
CA ASP A 205 -80.30 -53.32 -20.42
C ASP A 205 -78.91 -52.87 -19.92
N VAL A 206 -78.03 -52.51 -20.86
CA VAL A 206 -76.69 -51.98 -20.53
C VAL A 206 -76.77 -50.49 -20.17
N ILE A 207 -76.43 -50.15 -18.94
CA ILE A 207 -76.19 -48.76 -18.53
C ILE A 207 -74.81 -48.33 -19.02
N SER A 208 -74.72 -47.19 -19.71
CA SER A 208 -73.47 -46.56 -20.14
C SER A 208 -73.17 -45.28 -19.33
N GLY A 209 -71.92 -44.84 -19.29
CA GLY A 209 -71.52 -43.59 -18.62
C GLY A 209 -71.46 -43.66 -17.09
N PHE A 210 -71.33 -44.85 -16.50
CA PHE A 210 -71.23 -45.04 -15.05
C PHE A 210 -69.78 -44.98 -14.52
N TRP A 211 -68.78 -44.90 -15.41
CA TRP A 211 -67.38 -44.82 -15.01
C TRP A 211 -67.06 -43.45 -14.38
N PRO A 212 -66.19 -43.40 -13.37
CA PRO A 212 -65.87 -42.17 -12.65
C PRO A 212 -64.83 -41.28 -13.38
N SER A 213 -64.50 -41.57 -14.64
CA SER A 213 -63.67 -40.71 -15.50
C SER A 213 -64.43 -39.44 -15.91
N GLU A 214 -63.73 -38.34 -16.20
CA GLU A 214 -64.37 -37.06 -16.59
C GLU A 214 -65.29 -37.22 -17.81
N ASP A 215 -64.97 -38.17 -18.69
CA ASP A 215 -65.69 -38.42 -19.95
C ASP A 215 -66.72 -39.57 -19.83
N GLY A 216 -66.82 -40.21 -18.65
CA GLY A 216 -67.67 -41.39 -18.43
C GLY A 216 -67.23 -42.65 -19.20
N SER A 217 -66.04 -42.62 -19.80
CA SER A 217 -65.46 -43.72 -20.59
C SER A 217 -64.80 -44.79 -19.72
N MET A 218 -64.83 -46.02 -20.20
CA MET A 218 -64.14 -47.15 -19.57
C MET A 218 -62.61 -46.92 -19.57
N PRO A 219 -61.88 -47.32 -18.50
CA PRO A 219 -60.42 -47.23 -18.48
C PRO A 219 -59.77 -48.03 -19.62
N LEU A 220 -58.64 -47.56 -20.12
CA LEU A 220 -57.88 -48.24 -21.17
C LEU A 220 -57.30 -49.57 -20.66
N ASP A 221 -57.22 -50.57 -21.54
CA ASP A 221 -56.66 -51.89 -21.26
C ASP A 221 -55.13 -51.88 -21.07
N GLU A 222 -54.42 -50.90 -21.65
CA GLU A 222 -53.00 -50.63 -21.42
C GLU A 222 -52.74 -49.10 -21.36
N PRO A 223 -51.91 -48.60 -20.42
CA PRO A 223 -51.52 -47.18 -20.40
C PRO A 223 -50.71 -46.80 -21.65
N VAL A 224 -50.84 -45.54 -22.09
CA VAL A 224 -50.32 -45.04 -23.39
C VAL A 224 -48.81 -45.29 -23.60
N CYS A 225 -48.00 -45.26 -22.54
CA CYS A 225 -46.54 -45.49 -22.61
C CYS A 225 -46.13 -46.97 -22.39
N GLY A 226 -47.10 -47.88 -22.24
CA GLY A 226 -46.91 -49.27 -21.80
C GLY A 226 -46.51 -49.37 -20.33
N TYR A 227 -46.79 -50.49 -19.67
CA TYR A 227 -46.58 -50.67 -18.21
C TYR A 227 -45.13 -50.46 -17.71
N ARG A 228 -44.14 -50.45 -18.61
CA ARG A 228 -42.72 -50.22 -18.29
C ARG A 228 -42.08 -49.08 -19.09
N GLY A 229 -42.88 -48.20 -19.69
CA GLY A 229 -42.38 -47.05 -20.45
C GLY A 229 -41.76 -47.39 -21.83
N GLN A 230 -42.08 -48.57 -22.37
CA GLN A 230 -41.39 -49.17 -23.53
C GLN A 230 -41.76 -48.52 -24.87
N ARG A 231 -42.91 -47.82 -24.92
CA ARG A 231 -43.45 -47.23 -26.16
C ARG A 231 -43.21 -45.72 -26.29
N CYS A 232 -42.53 -45.09 -25.33
CA CYS A 232 -42.18 -43.66 -25.40
C CYS A 232 -40.81 -43.43 -26.07
N SER A 233 -40.75 -42.52 -27.06
CA SER A 233 -39.52 -42.16 -27.78
C SER A 233 -38.96 -40.82 -27.31
N TYR A 234 -37.77 -40.82 -26.72
CA TYR A 234 -37.07 -39.63 -26.19
C TYR A 234 -36.12 -38.96 -27.20
N VAL A 235 -36.17 -39.36 -28.49
CA VAL A 235 -35.21 -38.92 -29.52
C VAL A 235 -35.18 -37.40 -29.68
N LEU A 236 -36.34 -36.72 -29.59
CA LEU A 236 -36.45 -35.27 -29.74
C LEU A 236 -35.84 -34.51 -28.54
N GLU A 237 -36.08 -34.97 -27.32
CA GLU A 237 -35.55 -34.33 -26.11
C GLU A 237 -34.03 -34.53 -25.99
N ILE A 238 -33.53 -35.72 -26.33
CA ILE A 238 -32.09 -36.02 -26.34
C ILE A 238 -31.37 -35.20 -27.42
N SER A 239 -31.98 -35.01 -28.59
CA SER A 239 -31.38 -34.20 -29.66
C SER A 239 -31.34 -32.71 -29.31
N ILE A 240 -32.39 -32.15 -28.70
CA ILE A 240 -32.39 -30.77 -28.20
C ILE A 240 -31.34 -30.60 -27.07
N GLY A 241 -31.29 -31.53 -26.12
CA GLY A 241 -30.28 -31.53 -25.06
C GLY A 241 -28.84 -31.60 -25.58
N SER A 242 -28.62 -32.42 -26.61
CA SER A 242 -27.30 -32.55 -27.27
C SER A 242 -26.90 -31.28 -28.01
N ILE A 243 -27.84 -30.59 -28.67
CA ILE A 243 -27.58 -29.31 -29.35
C ILE A 243 -27.24 -28.22 -28.33
N LEU A 244 -27.96 -28.14 -27.21
CA LEU A 244 -27.67 -27.17 -26.14
C LEU A 244 -26.30 -27.43 -25.49
N LEU A 245 -25.94 -28.70 -25.26
CA LEU A 245 -24.62 -29.09 -24.77
C LEU A 245 -23.50 -28.75 -25.76
N LEU A 246 -23.73 -28.94 -27.07
CA LEU A 246 -22.80 -28.54 -28.12
C LEU A 246 -22.61 -27.02 -28.16
N ILE A 247 -23.69 -26.23 -28.07
CA ILE A 247 -23.60 -24.76 -28.04
C ILE A 247 -22.85 -24.29 -26.79
N ALA A 248 -23.13 -24.86 -25.62
CA ALA A 248 -22.40 -24.55 -24.40
C ALA A 248 -20.91 -24.93 -24.50
N PHE A 249 -20.60 -26.11 -25.03
CA PHE A 249 -19.24 -26.56 -25.26
C PHE A 249 -18.49 -25.65 -26.25
N PHE A 250 -19.11 -25.28 -27.38
CA PHE A 250 -18.52 -24.34 -28.34
C PHE A 250 -18.37 -22.93 -27.76
N SER A 251 -19.27 -22.48 -26.89
CA SER A 251 -19.15 -21.17 -26.24
C SER A 251 -18.01 -21.15 -25.23
N ILE A 252 -17.86 -22.21 -24.42
CA ILE A 252 -16.74 -22.38 -23.48
C ILE A 252 -15.44 -22.56 -24.28
N PHE A 253 -15.43 -23.37 -25.33
CA PHE A 253 -14.28 -23.57 -26.19
C PHE A 253 -13.90 -22.29 -26.93
N PHE A 254 -14.86 -21.51 -27.42
CA PHE A 254 -14.62 -20.20 -28.03
C PHE A 254 -14.11 -19.19 -27.01
N TYR A 255 -14.64 -19.19 -25.78
CA TYR A 255 -14.11 -18.38 -24.69
C TYR A 255 -12.67 -18.78 -24.35
N PHE A 256 -12.38 -20.08 -24.24
CA PHE A 256 -11.01 -20.58 -24.03
C PHE A 256 -10.11 -20.30 -25.22
N LEU A 257 -10.58 -20.42 -26.46
CA LEU A 257 -9.82 -20.05 -27.66
C LEU A 257 -9.60 -18.55 -27.74
N PHE A 258 -10.59 -17.73 -27.39
CA PHE A 258 -10.49 -16.28 -27.33
C PHE A 258 -9.46 -15.90 -26.27
N ARG A 259 -9.58 -16.44 -25.05
CA ARG A 259 -8.63 -16.24 -23.95
C ARG A 259 -7.24 -16.79 -24.28
N HIS A 260 -7.15 -17.91 -24.98
CA HIS A 260 -5.88 -18.49 -25.42
C HIS A 260 -5.26 -17.68 -26.56
N CYS A 261 -6.08 -17.10 -27.46
CA CYS A 261 -5.64 -16.17 -28.49
C CYS A 261 -5.21 -14.83 -27.89
N GLU A 262 -5.93 -14.31 -26.89
CA GLU A 262 -5.60 -13.10 -26.14
C GLU A 262 -4.30 -13.29 -25.36
N ASN A 263 -4.15 -14.39 -24.62
CA ASN A 263 -2.89 -14.76 -23.97
C ASN A 263 -1.76 -14.93 -25.01
N ARG A 264 -2.02 -15.56 -26.17
CA ARG A 264 -1.05 -15.62 -27.27
C ARG A 264 -0.75 -14.25 -27.89
N GLN A 265 -1.62 -13.25 -27.76
CA GLN A 265 -1.36 -11.88 -28.20
C GLN A 265 -0.54 -11.12 -27.15
N LEU A 266 -0.76 -11.35 -25.85
CA LEU A 266 0.06 -10.84 -24.76
C LEU A 266 1.47 -11.45 -24.78
N ASP A 267 1.60 -12.75 -25.06
CA ASP A 267 2.88 -13.44 -25.28
C ASP A 267 3.66 -12.84 -26.46
N LYS A 268 2.95 -12.27 -27.46
CA LYS A 268 3.58 -11.59 -28.60
C LYS A 268 4.08 -10.18 -28.26
N MET A 269 3.67 -9.59 -27.14
CA MET A 269 4.04 -8.24 -26.71
C MET A 269 4.44 -8.22 -25.23
N PRO A 270 5.51 -8.92 -24.83
CA PRO A 270 5.92 -8.99 -23.43
C PRO A 270 6.32 -7.62 -22.85
N TRP A 271 6.60 -6.64 -23.71
CA TRP A 271 6.94 -5.26 -23.39
C TRP A 271 5.72 -4.34 -23.25
N ARG A 272 4.49 -4.81 -23.46
CA ARG A 272 3.29 -4.00 -23.22
C ARG A 272 3.08 -3.82 -21.72
N ILE A 273 2.78 -2.59 -21.31
CA ILE A 273 2.43 -2.24 -19.93
C ILE A 273 1.07 -1.54 -19.99
N PHE A 274 0.13 -1.96 -19.14
CA PHE A 274 -1.17 -1.32 -19.04
C PHE A 274 -1.04 -0.03 -18.23
N HIS A 275 -1.75 1.01 -18.64
CA HIS A 275 -1.76 2.28 -17.93
C HIS A 275 -2.28 2.11 -16.49
N ASP A 276 -3.23 1.21 -16.25
CA ASP A 276 -3.77 0.95 -14.91
C ASP A 276 -2.73 0.39 -13.93
N ASP A 277 -1.64 -0.20 -14.43
CA ASP A 277 -0.52 -0.68 -13.61
C ASP A 277 0.45 0.45 -13.21
N LEU A 278 0.26 1.68 -13.71
CA LEU A 278 1.13 2.83 -13.48
C LEU A 278 0.59 3.76 -12.41
N GLN A 279 1.41 4.00 -11.39
CA GLN A 279 1.18 5.02 -10.37
C GLN A 279 2.16 6.17 -10.58
N PHE A 280 1.67 7.34 -11.01
CA PHE A 280 2.49 8.54 -11.17
C PHE A 280 2.77 9.17 -9.81
N ILE A 281 4.01 9.63 -9.62
CA ILE A 281 4.47 10.23 -8.38
C ILE A 281 4.82 11.69 -8.64
N ASP A 282 4.29 12.58 -7.81
CA ASP A 282 4.60 14.02 -7.86
C ASP A 282 6.05 14.30 -7.43
N GLU A 283 6.66 15.35 -7.99
CA GLU A 283 8.06 15.73 -7.72
C GLU A 283 8.38 15.87 -6.22
N GLU A 284 7.41 16.33 -5.42
CA GLU A 284 7.56 16.51 -3.97
C GLU A 284 7.65 15.17 -3.22
N GLN A 285 6.87 14.18 -3.64
CA GLN A 285 6.95 12.82 -3.11
C GLN A 285 8.26 12.12 -3.52
N VAL A 286 8.78 12.39 -4.73
CA VAL A 286 10.10 11.90 -5.17
C VAL A 286 11.22 12.46 -4.28
N ARG A 287 11.18 13.76 -3.94
CA ARG A 287 12.16 14.39 -3.03
C ARG A 287 12.15 13.74 -1.65
N SER A 288 10.97 13.50 -1.09
CA SER A 288 10.81 12.78 0.18
C SER A 288 11.46 11.40 0.14
N MET A 289 11.21 10.59 -0.89
CA MET A 289 11.78 9.24 -1.01
C MET A 289 13.31 9.22 -1.17
N LEU A 290 13.89 10.21 -1.87
CA LEU A 290 15.33 10.33 -2.06
C LEU A 290 16.06 10.80 -0.79
N SER A 291 15.39 11.58 0.05
CA SER A 291 15.95 12.10 1.31
C SER A 291 16.18 11.01 2.37
N VAL A 292 15.39 9.94 2.35
CA VAL A 292 15.48 8.83 3.32
C VAL A 292 16.71 7.94 3.10
N GLY A 293 17.32 7.98 1.90
CA GLY A 293 18.48 7.16 1.54
C GLY A 293 19.84 7.85 1.58
N SER A 294 19.92 9.15 1.90
CA SER A 294 21.18 9.89 1.82
C SER A 294 21.36 10.88 2.97
N ALA A 295 21.70 10.36 4.15
CA ALA A 295 22.13 11.16 5.30
C ALA A 295 23.54 11.77 5.13
N THR A 296 24.23 11.52 4.01
CA THR A 296 25.61 11.97 3.80
C THR A 296 25.84 12.33 2.35
N THR A 297 25.40 13.52 1.92
CA THR A 297 26.11 14.40 0.97
C THR A 297 25.22 15.57 0.59
N LYS A 298 25.76 16.79 0.61
CA LYS A 298 25.14 18.02 0.06
C LYS A 298 24.86 17.96 -1.46
N LEU A 299 25.00 16.79 -2.08
CA LEU A 299 24.77 16.55 -3.50
C LEU A 299 23.31 16.12 -3.79
N SER A 300 22.51 15.81 -2.77
CA SER A 300 21.09 15.45 -2.92
C SER A 300 20.16 16.63 -3.23
N ASN A 301 20.65 17.87 -3.11
CA ASN A 301 19.87 19.10 -3.34
C ASN A 301 20.09 19.72 -4.74
N THR A 302 20.65 18.98 -5.69
CA THR A 302 20.89 19.48 -7.04
C THR A 302 19.59 19.49 -7.85
N ASN A 303 18.88 20.61 -7.73
CA ASN A 303 17.76 21.01 -8.57
C ASN A 303 18.23 21.17 -10.04
N ALA A 304 18.11 20.11 -10.85
CA ALA A 304 18.13 20.20 -12.31
C ALA A 304 17.51 18.92 -12.92
N GLY A 305 16.51 19.09 -13.79
CA GLY A 305 16.25 18.18 -14.92
C GLY A 305 15.77 16.74 -14.67
N GLN A 306 15.12 16.38 -13.56
CA GLN A 306 14.73 14.98 -13.36
C GLN A 306 13.67 14.49 -14.38
N LYS A 307 13.95 13.33 -15.03
CA LYS A 307 12.97 12.60 -15.86
C LYS A 307 11.74 12.24 -15.01
N GLN A 308 10.54 12.32 -15.61
CA GLN A 308 9.27 12.00 -14.95
C GLN A 308 9.27 10.58 -14.38
N HIS A 309 8.69 10.39 -13.19
CA HIS A 309 8.81 9.18 -12.38
C HIS A 309 7.45 8.53 -12.08
N CYS A 310 7.39 7.20 -12.18
CA CYS A 310 6.21 6.40 -11.83
C CYS A 310 6.61 5.06 -11.19
N ILE A 311 5.68 4.43 -10.47
CA ILE A 311 5.79 3.04 -10.02
C ILE A 311 4.95 2.15 -10.93
N ILE A 312 5.52 1.01 -11.33
CA ILE A 312 4.82 -0.05 -12.06
C ILE A 312 4.51 -1.18 -11.08
N GLY A 313 3.21 -1.51 -10.96
CA GLY A 313 2.73 -2.50 -10.00
C GLY A 313 2.96 -2.07 -8.55
N VAL A 314 3.68 -2.88 -7.77
CA VAL A 314 3.84 -2.65 -6.32
C VAL A 314 5.11 -1.86 -5.96
N ASN A 315 6.24 -2.11 -6.64
CA ASN A 315 7.56 -1.59 -6.20
C ASN A 315 8.56 -1.28 -7.34
N THR A 316 8.14 -1.34 -8.61
CA THR A 316 9.09 -1.14 -9.72
C THR A 316 9.14 0.34 -10.11
N HIS A 317 10.16 1.05 -9.63
CA HIS A 317 10.38 2.45 -10.00
C HIS A 317 10.84 2.59 -11.47
N ALA A 318 10.16 3.45 -12.21
CA ALA A 318 10.40 3.70 -13.62
C ALA A 318 10.47 5.19 -13.95
N THR A 319 11.32 5.55 -14.90
CA THR A 319 11.26 6.84 -15.61
C THR A 319 10.49 6.67 -16.90
N TYR A 320 9.63 7.62 -17.25
CA TYR A 320 8.86 7.55 -18.49
C TYR A 320 9.02 8.79 -19.36
N HIS A 321 8.85 8.62 -20.67
CA HIS A 321 8.70 9.70 -21.63
C HIS A 321 7.28 9.69 -22.20
N LYS A 322 6.64 10.85 -22.18
CA LYS A 322 5.26 11.05 -22.60
C LYS A 322 5.20 11.59 -24.04
N TYR A 323 4.43 10.92 -24.89
CA TYR A 323 4.16 11.34 -26.26
C TYR A 323 2.63 11.43 -26.47
N PRO A 324 2.08 12.62 -26.78
CA PRO A 324 0.65 12.76 -27.07
C PRO A 324 0.23 11.86 -28.24
N GLN A 325 -0.79 11.03 -28.00
CA GLN A 325 -1.30 10.05 -28.93
C GLN A 325 -2.59 10.56 -29.58
N ARG A 326 -2.58 10.71 -30.91
CA ARG A 326 -3.75 11.19 -31.69
C ARG A 326 -4.51 10.08 -32.40
N ARG A 327 -3.84 8.97 -32.72
CA ARG A 327 -4.44 7.81 -33.39
C ARG A 327 -3.95 6.52 -32.74
N PRO A 328 -4.75 5.43 -32.78
CA PRO A 328 -4.31 4.15 -32.26
C PRO A 328 -3.06 3.66 -33.02
N ILE A 329 -1.99 3.41 -32.29
CA ILE A 329 -0.71 2.90 -32.82
C ILE A 329 -0.87 1.42 -33.12
N LYS A 330 -0.46 1.01 -34.33
CA LYS A 330 -0.36 -0.39 -34.74
C LYS A 330 1.10 -0.74 -34.96
N PHE A 331 1.61 -1.70 -34.19
CA PHE A 331 3.00 -2.13 -34.29
C PHE A 331 3.20 -3.08 -35.47
N VAL A 332 4.18 -2.76 -36.32
CA VAL A 332 4.62 -3.69 -37.38
C VAL A 332 5.54 -4.76 -36.80
N ARG A 333 5.72 -5.87 -37.52
CA ARG A 333 6.57 -6.99 -37.07
C ARG A 333 7.98 -6.56 -36.68
N GLU A 334 8.55 -5.61 -37.41
CA GLU A 334 9.89 -5.05 -37.14
C GLU A 334 9.95 -4.35 -35.77
N ASP A 335 8.91 -3.60 -35.40
CA ASP A 335 8.86 -2.91 -34.10
C ASP A 335 8.68 -3.88 -32.94
N MET A 336 7.80 -4.88 -33.13
CA MET A 336 7.58 -5.90 -32.12
C MET A 336 8.87 -6.67 -31.82
N GLN A 337 9.66 -6.98 -32.86
CA GLN A 337 10.98 -7.62 -32.71
C GLN A 337 11.97 -6.71 -31.99
N LEU A 338 12.07 -5.43 -32.40
CA LEU A 338 12.96 -4.46 -31.78
C LEU A 338 12.63 -4.24 -30.29
N LEU A 339 11.38 -3.99 -29.93
CA LEU A 339 10.95 -3.75 -28.54
C LEU A 339 11.17 -5.00 -27.66
N THR A 340 11.02 -6.20 -28.24
CA THR A 340 11.33 -7.46 -27.54
C THR A 340 12.83 -7.59 -27.30
N GLN A 341 13.67 -7.26 -28.28
CA GLN A 341 15.12 -7.26 -28.14
C GLN A 341 15.58 -6.21 -27.11
N MET A 342 14.98 -5.01 -27.12
CA MET A 342 15.24 -3.97 -26.12
C MET A 342 14.91 -4.46 -24.70
N LYS A 343 13.79 -5.16 -24.52
CA LYS A 343 13.39 -5.73 -23.22
C LYS A 343 14.33 -6.84 -22.73
N GLN A 344 14.94 -7.57 -23.64
CA GLN A 344 15.88 -8.66 -23.34
C GLN A 344 17.33 -8.19 -23.19
N ALA A 345 17.66 -6.97 -23.59
CA ALA A 345 19.01 -6.42 -23.49
C ALA A 345 19.40 -6.20 -22.02
N VAL A 346 20.48 -6.85 -21.60
CA VAL A 346 21.02 -6.75 -20.24
C VAL A 346 22.52 -6.47 -20.35
N HIS A 347 22.93 -5.33 -19.80
CA HIS A 347 24.33 -4.91 -19.74
C HIS A 347 24.49 -3.88 -18.60
N ASP A 348 25.68 -3.81 -18.01
CA ASP A 348 25.94 -2.91 -16.87
C ASP A 348 25.76 -1.43 -17.25
N ASN A 349 26.14 -1.05 -18.46
CA ASN A 349 26.00 0.31 -18.99
C ASN A 349 24.76 0.53 -19.86
N LEU A 350 23.77 -0.38 -19.83
CA LEU A 350 22.45 -0.14 -20.41
C LEU A 350 21.39 -0.01 -19.33
N ASN A 351 20.48 0.93 -19.52
CA ASN A 351 19.30 1.04 -18.67
C ASN A 351 18.24 0.04 -19.13
N PRO A 352 17.73 -0.84 -18.26
CA PRO A 352 16.70 -1.79 -18.64
C PRO A 352 15.44 -1.10 -19.19
N PHE A 353 15.05 -1.50 -20.40
CA PHE A 353 13.79 -1.13 -21.00
C PHE A 353 12.65 -1.95 -20.38
N LEU A 354 11.66 -1.28 -19.79
CA LEU A 354 10.56 -1.96 -19.09
C LEU A 354 9.43 -2.28 -20.05
N GLY A 355 9.04 -1.30 -20.88
CA GLY A 355 7.95 -1.44 -21.82
C GLY A 355 7.37 -0.14 -22.36
N VAL A 356 6.24 -0.25 -23.05
CA VAL A 356 5.46 0.86 -23.59
C VAL A 356 4.00 0.71 -23.15
N ALA A 357 3.40 1.81 -22.69
CA ALA A 357 1.95 1.94 -22.53
C ALA A 357 1.38 2.77 -23.68
N PHE A 358 0.32 2.30 -24.35
CA PHE A 358 -0.21 2.90 -25.57
C PHE A 358 -1.68 2.48 -25.81
N ASN A 359 -2.43 3.24 -26.62
CA ASN A 359 -3.82 2.96 -27.04
C ASN A 359 -4.89 2.93 -25.92
N GLU A 360 -4.57 3.41 -24.72
CA GLU A 360 -5.48 3.39 -23.56
C GLU A 360 -5.91 4.79 -23.13
N LYS A 361 -4.99 5.76 -23.23
CA LYS A 361 -5.23 7.19 -22.97
C LYS A 361 -4.79 8.04 -24.17
N GLU A 362 -4.89 9.36 -24.03
CA GLU A 362 -4.43 10.35 -25.02
C GLU A 362 -2.90 10.46 -25.11
N GLU A 363 -2.16 9.54 -24.48
CA GLU A 363 -0.71 9.57 -24.39
C GLU A 363 -0.11 8.16 -24.50
N MET A 364 1.03 8.09 -25.18
CA MET A 364 1.92 6.93 -25.22
C MET A 364 3.08 7.18 -24.26
N LEU A 365 3.37 6.20 -23.41
CA LEU A 365 4.45 6.27 -22.43
C LEU A 365 5.52 5.24 -22.75
N VAL A 366 6.78 5.67 -22.90
CA VAL A 366 7.94 4.79 -23.05
C VAL A 366 8.64 4.70 -21.70
N LEU A 367 8.73 3.50 -21.13
CA LEU A 367 9.16 3.28 -19.74
C LEU A 367 10.54 2.61 -19.65
N TRP A 368 11.40 3.21 -18.84
CA TRP A 368 12.75 2.77 -18.51
C TRP A 368 12.90 2.60 -17.01
N LYS A 369 13.84 1.77 -16.55
CA LYS A 369 14.13 1.64 -15.11
C LYS A 369 14.61 2.97 -14.52
N PHE A 370 14.15 3.30 -13.31
CA PHE A 370 14.53 4.55 -12.64
C PHE A 370 15.99 4.54 -12.17
N CYS A 371 16.69 5.63 -12.46
CA CYS A 371 18.07 5.90 -12.03
C CYS A 371 18.09 7.11 -11.09
N SER A 372 18.49 6.89 -9.83
CA SER A 372 18.29 7.87 -8.74
C SER A 372 19.23 9.08 -8.77
N ARG A 373 20.29 9.07 -9.58
CA ARG A 373 21.29 10.15 -9.63
C ARG A 373 21.11 11.11 -10.80
N GLY A 374 20.02 10.97 -11.57
CA GLY A 374 19.71 11.85 -12.70
C GLY A 374 20.48 11.50 -13.97
N THR A 375 20.64 12.49 -14.85
CA THR A 375 21.34 12.37 -16.13
C THR A 375 22.78 12.89 -16.03
N VAL A 376 23.64 12.50 -16.98
CA VAL A 376 24.97 13.09 -17.12
C VAL A 376 24.88 14.59 -17.41
N GLN A 377 23.84 15.02 -18.15
CA GLN A 377 23.57 16.43 -18.42
C GLN A 377 23.44 17.26 -17.13
N ASP A 378 22.70 16.75 -16.15
CA ASP A 378 22.48 17.44 -14.86
C ASP A 378 23.80 17.66 -14.10
N ILE A 379 24.76 16.74 -14.26
CA ILE A 379 26.08 16.85 -13.63
C ILE A 379 26.97 17.84 -14.40
N ILE A 380 26.98 17.79 -15.73
CA ILE A 380 27.82 18.67 -16.57
C ILE A 380 27.49 20.14 -16.32
N TYR A 381 26.19 20.48 -16.30
CA TYR A 381 25.74 21.87 -16.14
C TYR A 381 25.74 22.35 -14.67
N ASN A 382 26.06 21.47 -13.72
CA ASN A 382 26.17 21.86 -12.32
C ASN A 382 27.55 22.44 -12.00
N MET A 383 27.60 23.77 -11.85
CA MET A 383 28.82 24.52 -11.53
C MET A 383 29.40 24.18 -10.15
N ASN A 384 28.61 23.60 -9.24
CA ASN A 384 29.09 23.21 -7.91
C ASN A 384 29.89 21.90 -7.92
N VAL A 385 29.81 21.11 -8.99
CA VAL A 385 30.55 19.86 -9.13
C VAL A 385 31.83 20.14 -9.91
N VAL A 386 32.98 19.86 -9.31
CA VAL A 386 34.28 19.88 -10.00
C VAL A 386 34.49 18.53 -10.68
N LEU A 387 34.55 18.53 -12.01
CA LEU A 387 34.81 17.34 -12.82
C LEU A 387 36.30 17.33 -13.16
N ASP A 388 37.03 16.39 -12.57
CA ASP A 388 38.43 16.17 -12.89
C ASP A 388 38.56 15.26 -14.15
N GLU A 389 39.78 15.15 -14.69
CA GLU A 389 40.04 14.30 -15.87
C GLU A 389 39.62 12.84 -15.68
N LYS A 390 39.61 12.35 -14.42
CA LYS A 390 39.25 10.98 -14.09
C LYS A 390 37.73 10.79 -14.12
N PHE A 391 36.96 11.78 -13.69
CA PHE A 391 35.50 11.83 -13.84
C PHE A 391 35.11 11.85 -15.32
N HIS A 392 35.77 12.69 -16.13
CA HIS A 392 35.57 12.68 -17.59
C HIS A 392 35.82 11.29 -18.18
N GLY A 393 36.96 10.69 -17.81
CA GLY A 393 37.32 9.35 -18.23
C GLY A 393 36.30 8.26 -17.84
N ALA A 394 35.75 8.31 -16.62
CA ALA A 394 34.76 7.34 -16.17
C ALA A 394 33.45 7.42 -16.97
N PHE A 395 32.92 8.63 -17.19
CA PHE A 395 31.71 8.81 -18.01
C PHE A 395 31.92 8.34 -19.46
N VAL A 396 33.03 8.75 -20.08
CA VAL A 396 33.40 8.37 -21.45
C VAL A 396 33.53 6.84 -21.56
N ARG A 397 34.21 6.19 -20.61
CA ARG A 397 34.35 4.72 -20.58
C ARG A 397 32.98 4.04 -20.50
N ASP A 398 32.16 4.40 -19.53
CA ASP A 398 30.87 3.73 -19.30
C ASP A 398 29.92 3.89 -20.51
N ILE A 399 29.89 5.08 -21.14
CA ILE A 399 29.13 5.33 -22.37
C ILE A 399 29.66 4.47 -23.54
N THR A 400 30.98 4.42 -23.73
CA THR A 400 31.57 3.61 -24.82
C THR A 400 31.36 2.11 -24.65
N LEU A 401 31.39 1.59 -23.42
CA LEU A 401 31.06 0.19 -23.12
C LEU A 401 29.59 -0.12 -23.46
N GLY A 402 28.66 0.77 -23.10
CA GLY A 402 27.24 0.63 -23.46
C GLY A 402 27.03 0.65 -24.98
N LEU A 403 27.69 1.56 -25.70
CA LEU A 403 27.61 1.63 -27.16
C LEU A 403 28.26 0.43 -27.86
N GLU A 404 29.40 -0.06 -27.37
CA GLU A 404 30.06 -1.25 -27.92
C GLU A 404 29.16 -2.48 -27.80
N TYR A 405 28.50 -2.66 -26.64
CA TYR A 405 27.49 -3.69 -26.48
C TYR A 405 26.31 -3.51 -27.45
N LEU A 406 25.76 -2.29 -27.58
CA LEU A 406 24.63 -2.04 -28.50
C LEU A 406 24.99 -2.35 -29.95
N HIS A 407 26.19 -1.95 -30.40
CA HIS A 407 26.67 -2.19 -31.76
C HIS A 407 26.89 -3.69 -32.04
N ALA A 408 27.24 -4.48 -31.02
CA ALA A 408 27.36 -5.93 -31.12
C ALA A 408 26.02 -6.67 -30.95
N SER A 409 25.03 -6.03 -30.33
CA SER A 409 23.71 -6.62 -30.06
C SER A 409 22.80 -6.67 -31.31
N PRO A 410 21.71 -7.45 -31.28
CA PRO A 410 20.70 -7.46 -32.35
C PRO A 410 20.02 -6.11 -32.61
N ILE A 411 20.04 -5.19 -31.63
CA ILE A 411 19.52 -3.82 -31.77
C ILE A 411 20.39 -3.02 -32.76
N GLY A 412 21.70 -3.22 -32.68
CA GLY A 412 22.70 -2.76 -33.65
C GLY A 412 23.14 -1.29 -33.53
N TYR A 413 22.35 -0.40 -32.93
CA TYR A 413 22.65 1.04 -32.81
C TYR A 413 21.84 1.72 -31.69
N HIS A 414 22.25 2.91 -31.26
CA HIS A 414 21.51 3.74 -30.31
C HIS A 414 20.53 4.70 -31.01
N GLY A 415 20.99 5.47 -31.98
CA GLY A 415 20.17 6.30 -32.88
C GLY A 415 19.78 7.70 -32.40
N SER A 416 19.96 8.01 -31.12
CA SER A 416 19.60 9.31 -30.52
C SER A 416 20.40 9.58 -29.24
N LEU A 417 21.70 9.29 -29.26
CA LEU A 417 22.56 9.47 -28.09
C LEU A 417 22.72 10.96 -27.77
N THR A 418 22.40 11.33 -26.54
CA THR A 418 22.56 12.68 -25.96
C THR A 418 22.97 12.54 -24.49
N PRO A 419 23.47 13.61 -23.83
CA PRO A 419 23.76 13.57 -22.40
C PRO A 419 22.54 13.25 -21.52
N TRP A 420 21.34 13.59 -22.00
CA TRP A 420 20.04 13.23 -21.39
C TRP A 420 19.72 11.74 -21.43
N CYS A 421 20.20 11.03 -22.46
CA CYS A 421 20.03 9.59 -22.60
C CYS A 421 20.98 8.81 -21.67
N CYS A 422 22.02 9.46 -21.15
CA CYS A 422 22.99 8.87 -20.23
C CYS A 422 22.54 9.07 -18.78
N LEU A 423 21.98 8.03 -18.16
CA LEU A 423 21.48 8.05 -16.79
C LEU A 423 22.51 7.53 -15.80
N ILE A 424 22.47 7.99 -14.55
CA ILE A 424 23.41 7.57 -13.52
C ILE A 424 22.67 6.79 -12.42
N ASP A 425 23.09 5.55 -12.21
CA ASP A 425 22.46 4.67 -11.23
C ASP A 425 22.97 4.90 -9.79
N ARG A 426 22.46 4.10 -8.84
CA ARG A 426 22.85 4.16 -7.42
C ARG A 426 24.34 3.86 -7.20
N ASN A 427 24.94 3.09 -8.10
CA ASN A 427 26.34 2.66 -8.05
C ASN A 427 27.26 3.61 -8.84
N TRP A 428 26.76 4.78 -9.24
CA TRP A 428 27.50 5.78 -10.01
C TRP A 428 28.01 5.29 -11.37
N MET A 429 27.32 4.31 -11.96
CA MET A 429 27.58 3.87 -13.32
C MET A 429 26.67 4.58 -14.31
N VAL A 430 27.22 4.95 -15.47
CA VAL A 430 26.41 5.50 -16.56
C VAL A 430 25.70 4.36 -17.29
N LYS A 431 24.39 4.53 -17.47
CA LYS A 431 23.48 3.62 -18.16
C LYS A 431 22.80 4.34 -19.32
N LEU A 432 22.97 3.83 -20.54
CA LEU A 432 22.33 4.38 -21.74
C LEU A 432 20.84 4.02 -21.77
N SER A 433 20.00 5.00 -22.04
CA SER A 433 18.54 4.89 -22.22
C SER A 433 18.14 5.43 -23.58
N ASP A 434 16.88 5.25 -23.97
CA ASP A 434 16.35 5.76 -25.25
C ASP A 434 17.07 5.22 -26.50
N PHE A 435 17.70 4.04 -26.39
CA PHE A 435 18.35 3.36 -27.51
C PHE A 435 17.33 2.65 -28.41
N GLY A 436 17.56 2.66 -29.73
CA GLY A 436 16.79 1.93 -30.74
C GLY A 436 15.40 2.51 -31.07
N ILE A 437 14.78 3.25 -30.15
CA ILE A 437 13.39 3.71 -30.26
C ILE A 437 13.18 4.91 -31.22
N ALA A 438 14.26 5.62 -31.57
CA ALA A 438 14.19 6.85 -32.37
C ALA A 438 13.51 6.67 -33.75
N ASN A 439 13.84 5.59 -34.48
CA ASN A 439 13.30 5.34 -35.82
C ASN A 439 11.82 4.92 -35.81
N PRO A 440 11.35 4.03 -34.89
CA PRO A 440 9.92 3.82 -34.66
C PRO A 440 9.15 5.12 -34.36
N LEU A 441 9.69 5.98 -33.48
CA LEU A 441 9.06 7.25 -33.12
C LEU A 441 8.88 8.16 -34.35
N GLU A 442 9.92 8.34 -35.16
CA GLU A 442 9.88 9.12 -36.39
C GLU A 442 8.79 8.61 -37.36
N ARG A 443 8.65 7.28 -37.48
CA ARG A 443 7.63 6.69 -38.34
C ARG A 443 6.22 6.89 -37.80
N TRP A 444 6.00 6.72 -36.49
CA TRP A 444 4.69 6.94 -35.88
C TRP A 444 4.27 8.42 -35.92
N GLU A 445 5.23 9.33 -35.80
CA GLU A 445 5.00 10.76 -36.02
C GLU A 445 4.55 11.03 -37.46
N LYS A 446 5.27 10.50 -38.46
CA LYS A 446 4.90 10.66 -39.88
C LYS A 446 3.50 10.11 -40.17
N GLN A 447 3.11 9.01 -39.52
CA GLN A 447 1.77 8.42 -39.65
C GLN A 447 0.67 9.26 -38.96
N GLY A 448 1.06 10.31 -38.21
CA GLY A 448 0.17 11.12 -37.38
C GLY A 448 -0.39 10.36 -36.18
N ALA A 449 0.27 9.28 -35.75
CA ALA A 449 -0.15 8.49 -34.60
C ALA A 449 0.25 9.14 -33.28
N ILE A 450 1.45 9.70 -33.25
CA ILE A 450 1.98 10.51 -32.15
C ILE A 450 2.41 11.88 -32.65
N HIS A 451 2.62 12.82 -31.73
CA HIS A 451 3.22 14.11 -32.04
C HIS A 451 4.52 14.27 -31.23
N ILE A 452 5.62 14.58 -31.92
CA ILE A 452 6.91 14.86 -31.30
C ILE A 452 7.16 16.37 -31.44
N ASN A 453 6.36 17.22 -30.81
CA ASN A 453 6.75 18.64 -30.65
C ASN A 453 6.33 19.22 -29.30
N ALA A 454 7.24 20.08 -28.85
CA ALA A 454 7.30 20.84 -27.61
C ALA A 454 5.98 21.49 -27.22
N ALA A 455 5.48 21.15 -26.03
CA ALA A 455 4.68 22.08 -25.28
C ALA A 455 5.46 23.40 -25.20
N LYS A 456 4.82 24.49 -25.60
CA LYS A 456 5.33 25.86 -25.47
C LYS A 456 5.33 26.33 -24.01
N ASP A 457 4.94 25.47 -23.08
CA ASP A 457 4.88 25.77 -21.66
C ASP A 457 6.29 25.66 -21.10
N ALA A 458 6.80 26.81 -20.64
CA ALA A 458 8.17 27.01 -20.15
C ALA A 458 8.55 26.12 -18.95
N ASP A 459 7.61 25.35 -18.39
CA ASP A 459 7.78 24.57 -17.17
C ASP A 459 8.21 23.11 -17.42
N ASP A 460 7.96 22.55 -18.61
CA ASP A 460 8.19 21.12 -18.87
C ASP A 460 9.60 20.86 -19.46
N LYS A 461 10.61 20.92 -18.57
CA LYS A 461 12.04 20.80 -18.91
C LYS A 461 12.42 19.51 -19.66
N SER A 462 11.62 18.45 -19.50
CA SER A 462 11.81 17.16 -20.19
C SER A 462 11.73 17.29 -21.72
N GLN A 463 10.94 18.23 -22.24
CA GLN A 463 10.73 18.44 -23.67
C GLN A 463 11.70 19.46 -24.27
N ALA A 464 12.22 20.40 -23.46
CA ALA A 464 13.25 21.35 -23.89
C ALA A 464 14.56 20.65 -24.33
N SER A 465 14.93 19.54 -23.68
CA SER A 465 16.08 18.72 -24.07
C SER A 465 15.85 17.86 -25.33
N GLN A 466 14.59 17.59 -25.70
CA GLN A 466 14.29 16.90 -26.96
C GLN A 466 14.50 17.82 -28.16
N ALA A 467 14.24 19.12 -28.01
CA ALA A 467 14.46 20.11 -29.07
C ALA A 467 15.95 20.21 -29.47
N THR A 468 16.87 20.11 -28.51
CA THR A 468 18.32 20.15 -28.77
C THR A 468 18.88 18.82 -29.27
N SER A 469 18.11 17.72 -29.26
CA SER A 469 18.57 16.41 -29.75
C SER A 469 19.03 16.42 -31.21
N ILE A 470 18.49 17.34 -32.02
CA ILE A 470 18.86 17.50 -33.43
C ILE A 470 20.33 17.89 -33.61
N LEU A 471 20.93 18.57 -32.63
CA LEU A 471 22.32 19.03 -32.66
C LEU A 471 23.32 17.87 -32.57
N TYR A 472 22.92 16.77 -31.93
CA TYR A 472 23.74 15.56 -31.78
C TYR A 472 23.55 14.59 -32.95
N CYS A 473 22.63 14.90 -33.87
CA CYS A 473 22.31 14.04 -34.99
C CYS A 473 23.33 14.21 -36.12
N ALA A 474 23.85 13.09 -36.62
CA ALA A 474 24.82 13.12 -37.72
C ALA A 474 24.20 13.68 -39.02
N PRO A 475 24.98 14.37 -39.88
CA PRO A 475 24.46 15.02 -41.08
C PRO A 475 23.70 14.09 -42.04
N GLU A 476 24.16 12.84 -42.19
CA GLU A 476 23.51 11.83 -43.03
C GLU A 476 22.16 11.35 -42.49
N PHE A 477 21.95 11.41 -41.17
CA PHE A 477 20.68 11.11 -40.54
C PHE A 477 19.67 12.23 -40.76
N LEU A 478 20.10 13.48 -40.60
CA LEU A 478 19.27 14.66 -40.88
C LEU A 478 18.76 14.65 -42.33
N LYS A 479 19.65 14.38 -43.30
CA LYS A 479 19.28 14.24 -44.71
C LYS A 479 18.29 13.09 -44.96
N ASN A 480 18.47 11.96 -44.27
CA ASN A 480 17.57 10.81 -44.41
C ASN A 480 16.20 11.08 -43.79
N ARG A 481 16.16 11.73 -42.63
CA ARG A 481 14.92 12.16 -41.95
C ARG A 481 14.13 13.11 -42.82
N GLU A 482 14.78 14.13 -43.40
CA GLU A 482 14.12 15.06 -44.32
C GLU A 482 13.64 14.37 -45.60
N SER A 483 14.43 13.45 -46.15
CA SER A 483 14.03 12.63 -47.31
C SER A 483 12.79 11.79 -46.99
N ASN A 484 12.74 11.14 -45.83
CA ASN A 484 11.58 10.40 -45.37
C ASN A 484 10.38 11.31 -45.08
N ARG A 485 10.59 12.52 -44.56
CA ARG A 485 9.53 13.52 -44.32
C ARG A 485 8.86 13.97 -45.62
N LYS A 486 9.64 14.23 -46.68
CA LYS A 486 9.13 14.67 -48.00
C LYS A 486 8.42 13.57 -48.79
N ARG A 487 8.71 12.30 -48.52
CA ARG A 487 8.09 11.15 -49.19
C ARG A 487 6.61 11.02 -48.84
N GLY A 488 5.78 10.67 -49.82
CA GLY A 488 4.35 10.35 -49.60
C GLY A 488 4.14 9.13 -48.68
N MET A 489 2.95 8.99 -48.10
CA MET A 489 2.58 7.87 -47.20
C MET A 489 2.65 6.49 -47.89
N GLU A 490 2.38 6.42 -49.19
CA GLU A 490 2.41 5.17 -49.97
C GLU A 490 3.82 4.72 -50.36
N GLN A 491 4.81 5.62 -50.25
CA GLN A 491 6.19 5.32 -50.59
C GLN A 491 6.89 4.59 -49.44
N THR A 492 7.70 3.58 -49.78
CA THR A 492 8.42 2.78 -48.78
C THR A 492 9.37 3.63 -47.94
N TRP A 493 9.48 3.30 -46.65
CA TRP A 493 10.40 3.98 -45.73
C TRP A 493 11.85 3.77 -46.18
N MET A 494 12.64 4.84 -46.30
CA MET A 494 14.05 4.74 -46.67
C MET A 494 14.86 4.21 -45.47
N LYS A 495 15.31 2.96 -45.59
CA LYS A 495 16.15 2.29 -44.58
C LYS A 495 17.62 2.60 -44.83
N GLN A 496 18.35 2.93 -43.77
CA GLN A 496 19.82 3.02 -43.80
C GLN A 496 20.44 1.68 -43.39
N SER A 497 21.64 1.41 -43.90
CA SER A 497 22.44 0.25 -43.48
C SER A 497 22.85 0.37 -42.01
N MET A 498 23.05 -0.77 -41.35
CA MET A 498 23.47 -0.79 -39.94
C MET A 498 24.81 -0.09 -39.73
N ALA A 499 25.78 -0.27 -40.64
CA ALA A 499 27.07 0.40 -40.58
C ALA A 499 26.94 1.94 -40.57
N ARG A 500 26.04 2.51 -41.39
CA ARG A 500 25.76 3.95 -41.37
C ARG A 500 25.10 4.38 -40.06
N ARG A 501 24.24 3.54 -39.48
CA ARG A 501 23.61 3.85 -38.20
C ARG A 501 24.62 3.89 -37.05
N GLN A 502 25.51 2.91 -37.02
CA GLN A 502 26.61 2.85 -36.06
C GLN A 502 27.55 4.04 -36.22
N ALA A 503 27.92 4.40 -37.45
CA ALA A 503 28.74 5.59 -37.72
C ALA A 503 28.05 6.89 -37.26
N GLY A 504 26.72 6.96 -37.32
CA GLY A 504 25.96 8.07 -36.77
C GLY A 504 26.04 8.16 -35.24
N ASP A 505 26.01 7.02 -34.53
CA ASP A 505 26.23 7.00 -33.07
C ASP A 505 27.64 7.50 -32.70
N ILE A 506 28.66 7.21 -33.53
CA ILE A 506 30.03 7.71 -33.30
C ILE A 506 30.09 9.23 -33.37
N TYR A 507 29.34 9.84 -34.30
CA TYR A 507 29.21 11.29 -34.39
C TYR A 507 28.52 11.86 -33.15
N SER A 508 27.37 11.29 -32.75
CA SER A 508 26.66 11.70 -31.53
C SER A 508 27.55 11.57 -30.29
N PHE A 509 28.32 10.49 -30.21
CA PHE A 509 29.26 10.27 -29.12
C PHE A 509 30.38 11.32 -29.09
N GLY A 510 30.91 11.73 -30.26
CA GLY A 510 31.89 12.82 -30.34
C GLY A 510 31.35 14.12 -29.76
N MET A 511 30.08 14.45 -30.03
CA MET A 511 29.39 15.60 -29.45
C MET A 511 29.27 15.48 -27.93
N VAL A 512 28.80 14.34 -27.43
CA VAL A 512 28.67 14.06 -25.98
C VAL A 512 30.02 14.08 -25.27
N MET A 513 31.07 13.52 -25.89
CA MET A 513 32.42 13.50 -25.33
C MET A 513 32.98 14.92 -25.22
N TYR A 514 32.81 15.76 -26.25
CA TYR A 514 33.20 17.16 -26.17
C TYR A 514 32.46 17.88 -25.03
N GLU A 515 31.15 17.68 -24.92
CA GLU A 515 30.34 18.33 -23.90
C GLU A 515 30.73 17.90 -22.48
N ILE A 516 31.08 16.62 -22.26
CA ILE A 516 31.64 16.13 -20.99
C ILE A 516 32.95 16.84 -20.65
N LEU A 517 33.84 17.02 -21.63
CA LEU A 517 35.18 17.57 -21.41
C LEU A 517 35.16 19.09 -21.19
N PHE A 518 34.31 19.82 -21.92
CA PHE A 518 34.33 21.29 -21.99
C PHE A 518 33.10 21.96 -21.37
N ARG A 519 32.11 21.19 -20.90
CA ARG A 519 30.84 21.69 -20.34
C ARG A 519 30.12 22.71 -21.23
N SER A 520 30.30 22.56 -22.54
CA SER A 520 29.78 23.46 -23.56
C SER A 520 29.60 22.66 -24.85
N LEU A 521 28.68 23.12 -25.69
CA LEU A 521 28.50 22.55 -27.02
C LEU A 521 29.68 22.97 -27.94
N PRO A 522 30.05 22.14 -28.93
CA PRO A 522 31.14 22.43 -29.87
C PRO A 522 30.71 23.41 -30.98
N PHE A 523 30.00 24.49 -30.61
CA PHE A 523 29.59 25.58 -31.48
C PHE A 523 29.99 26.90 -30.84
N ARG A 524 30.40 27.89 -31.64
CA ARG A 524 30.89 29.18 -31.16
C ARG A 524 29.89 29.84 -30.20
N ASP A 525 30.41 30.47 -29.13
CA ASP A 525 29.62 31.07 -28.05
C ASP A 525 28.60 32.13 -28.50
N ASN A 526 28.78 32.74 -29.69
CA ASN A 526 27.89 33.75 -30.24
C ASN A 526 26.65 33.17 -30.98
N VAL A 527 26.52 31.85 -31.07
CA VAL A 527 25.41 31.20 -31.79
C VAL A 527 24.27 30.90 -30.84
N ASN A 528 23.09 31.45 -31.10
CA ASN A 528 21.88 31.14 -30.36
C ASN A 528 21.44 29.69 -30.66
N VAL A 529 21.37 28.85 -29.62
CA VAL A 529 21.07 27.42 -29.75
C VAL A 529 19.69 27.18 -30.38
N SER A 530 18.68 27.99 -30.02
CA SER A 530 17.33 27.86 -30.59
C SER A 530 17.30 28.16 -32.09
N GLU A 531 18.01 29.21 -32.53
CA GLU A 531 18.12 29.54 -33.95
C GLU A 531 18.89 28.46 -34.73
N LEU A 532 19.90 27.86 -34.10
CA LEU A 532 20.67 26.77 -34.69
C LEU A 532 19.82 25.50 -34.87
N VAL A 533 18.96 25.17 -33.90
CA VAL A 533 17.99 24.07 -34.00
C VAL A 533 17.04 24.31 -35.18
N ASP A 534 16.46 25.50 -35.30
CA ASP A 534 15.57 25.86 -36.41
C ASP A 534 16.30 25.83 -37.76
N TYR A 535 17.56 26.28 -37.78
CA TYR A 535 18.41 26.26 -38.98
C TYR A 535 18.73 24.85 -39.46
N LEU A 536 18.82 23.87 -38.54
CA LEU A 536 19.11 22.46 -38.85
C LEU A 536 17.84 21.62 -39.05
N ALA A 537 16.66 22.13 -38.69
CA ALA A 537 15.39 21.41 -38.74
C ALA A 537 14.99 20.97 -40.16
N ASP A 538 15.47 21.67 -41.19
CA ASP A 538 15.19 21.36 -42.59
C ASP A 538 16.09 20.25 -43.18
N GLY A 539 17.11 19.80 -42.43
CA GLY A 539 18.06 18.74 -42.84
C GLY A 539 18.87 19.04 -44.11
N SER A 540 18.74 20.23 -44.69
CA SER A 540 19.40 20.65 -45.93
C SER A 540 20.75 21.31 -45.68
N LYS A 541 20.93 21.87 -44.47
CA LYS A 541 22.12 22.57 -44.04
C LYS A 541 22.87 21.75 -42.99
N ILE A 542 24.20 21.82 -43.04
CA ILE A 542 25.10 21.08 -42.13
C ILE A 542 25.92 22.11 -41.37
N VAL A 543 26.03 21.95 -40.06
CA VAL A 543 26.93 22.73 -39.22
C VAL A 543 27.97 21.78 -38.63
N THR A 544 29.24 22.05 -38.92
CA THR A 544 30.36 21.23 -38.45
C THR A 544 30.77 21.67 -37.05
N PRO A 545 30.93 20.74 -36.09
CA PRO A 545 31.45 21.06 -34.76
C PRO A 545 32.87 21.62 -34.81
N GLU A 546 33.17 22.62 -33.98
CA GLU A 546 34.50 23.24 -33.86
C GLU A 546 35.04 23.12 -32.43
N ILE A 547 36.32 22.76 -32.30
CA ILE A 547 37.01 22.71 -31.00
C ILE A 547 37.51 24.12 -30.67
N GLN A 548 36.82 24.79 -29.75
CA GLN A 548 37.08 26.18 -29.42
C GLN A 548 38.37 26.35 -28.59
N ASN A 549 38.59 25.48 -27.59
CA ASN A 549 39.73 25.56 -26.70
C ASN A 549 40.68 24.37 -26.91
N GLN A 550 41.78 24.60 -27.63
CA GLN A 550 42.81 23.57 -27.86
C GLN A 550 43.86 23.54 -26.73
N MET A 551 43.92 24.56 -25.86
CA MET A 551 44.89 24.58 -24.76
C MET A 551 44.47 23.60 -23.67
N GLY A 552 45.28 22.57 -23.46
CA GLY A 552 45.10 21.58 -22.39
C GLY A 552 44.52 20.23 -22.82
N LEU A 553 44.03 20.09 -24.07
CA LEU A 553 43.55 18.81 -24.58
C LEU A 553 44.71 17.99 -25.19
N HIS A 554 44.80 16.71 -24.84
CA HIS A 554 45.82 15.81 -25.41
C HIS A 554 45.66 15.70 -26.95
N PRO A 555 46.75 15.74 -27.74
CA PRO A 555 46.68 15.72 -29.21
C PRO A 555 45.88 14.53 -29.77
N ASP A 556 46.04 13.34 -29.19
CA ASP A 556 45.32 12.15 -29.63
C ASP A 556 43.80 12.23 -29.40
N LEU A 557 43.37 12.90 -28.33
CA LEU A 557 41.94 13.09 -28.04
C LEU A 557 41.31 14.16 -28.95
N ASN A 558 42.09 15.17 -29.32
CA ASN A 558 41.72 16.16 -30.34
C ASN A 558 41.56 15.48 -31.72
N ALA A 559 42.51 14.65 -32.12
CA ALA A 559 42.42 13.87 -33.35
C ALA A 559 41.20 12.93 -33.34
N LEU A 560 40.95 12.25 -32.22
CA LEU A 560 39.80 11.36 -32.06
C LEU A 560 38.46 12.10 -32.22
N LEU A 561 38.30 13.29 -31.63
CA LEU A 561 37.09 14.11 -31.80
C LEU A 561 36.85 14.46 -33.27
N ARG A 562 37.90 14.85 -33.99
CA ARG A 562 37.83 15.17 -35.42
C ARG A 562 37.48 13.95 -36.27
N ASP A 563 38.04 12.79 -35.95
CA ASP A 563 37.72 11.52 -36.60
C ASP A 563 36.25 11.14 -36.40
N CYS A 564 35.69 11.34 -35.20
CA CYS A 564 34.28 11.11 -34.91
C CYS A 564 33.34 12.04 -35.69
N TRP A 565 33.75 13.29 -35.94
CA TRP A 565 32.96 14.30 -36.65
C TRP A 565 33.20 14.34 -38.16
N SER A 566 33.90 13.35 -38.72
CA SER A 566 34.08 13.25 -40.17
C SER A 566 32.74 13.24 -40.92
N GLU A 567 32.62 14.04 -41.98
CA GLU A 567 31.41 14.10 -42.80
C GLU A 567 31.11 12.77 -43.49
N ASN A 568 32.16 12.01 -43.84
CA ASN A 568 32.00 10.69 -44.45
C ASN A 568 31.81 9.62 -43.36
N PRO A 569 30.64 8.95 -43.28
CA PRO A 569 30.36 7.95 -42.26
C PRO A 569 31.31 6.75 -42.29
N GLU A 570 31.88 6.41 -43.45
CA GLU A 570 32.75 5.23 -43.60
C GLU A 570 34.16 5.44 -43.03
N ILE A 571 34.58 6.69 -42.84
CA ILE A 571 35.90 7.04 -42.30
C ILE A 571 35.85 7.12 -40.76
N ARG A 572 34.65 7.28 -40.19
CA ARG A 572 34.49 7.37 -38.73
C ARG A 572 35.00 6.10 -38.05
N PRO A 573 35.71 6.22 -36.91
CA PRO A 573 36.29 5.08 -36.22
C PRO A 573 35.21 4.16 -35.65
N SER A 574 35.52 2.87 -35.50
CA SER A 574 34.63 1.95 -34.77
C SER A 574 34.60 2.30 -33.28
N ILE A 575 33.48 2.01 -32.61
CA ILE A 575 33.32 2.30 -31.17
C ILE A 575 34.42 1.68 -30.31
N ARG A 576 34.90 0.48 -30.68
CA ARG A 576 36.02 -0.19 -30.01
C ARG A 576 37.32 0.62 -30.11
N ARG A 577 37.62 1.20 -31.28
CA ARG A 577 38.79 2.08 -31.46
C ARG A 577 38.65 3.37 -30.66
N VAL A 578 37.45 3.96 -30.66
CA VAL A 578 37.15 5.15 -29.85
C VAL A 578 37.38 4.89 -28.37
N ARG A 579 36.86 3.78 -27.84
CA ARG A 579 37.04 3.38 -26.44
C ARG A 579 38.51 3.23 -26.06
N LEU A 580 39.27 2.42 -26.81
CA LEU A 580 40.68 2.15 -26.49
C LEU A 580 41.53 3.43 -26.51
N ASN A 581 41.29 4.32 -27.49
CA ASN A 581 41.99 5.60 -27.57
C ASN A 581 41.62 6.53 -26.41
N ALA A 582 40.33 6.62 -26.07
CA ALA A 582 39.86 7.45 -24.97
C ALA A 582 40.36 6.95 -23.60
N GLU A 583 40.32 5.63 -23.35
CA GLU A 583 40.83 5.01 -22.12
C GLU A 583 42.34 5.24 -21.93
N MET A 584 43.11 5.16 -23.01
CA MET A 584 44.56 5.38 -22.99
C MET A 584 44.91 6.82 -22.57
N VAL A 585 44.20 7.80 -23.13
CA VAL A 585 44.47 9.22 -22.87
C VAL A 585 43.92 9.67 -21.51
N LEU A 586 42.71 9.26 -21.15
CA LEU A 586 42.03 9.69 -19.92
C LEU A 586 42.42 8.86 -18.67
N LYS A 587 43.34 7.88 -18.81
CA LYS A 587 43.91 7.06 -17.71
C LYS A 587 42.84 6.45 -16.79
N THR A 588 41.82 5.85 -17.37
CA THR A 588 40.54 5.43 -16.75
C THR A 588 40.58 4.20 -15.82
N LYS A 589 41.59 4.08 -14.94
CA LYS A 589 41.66 2.96 -13.99
C LYS A 589 40.83 3.25 -12.72
N GLY A 590 39.74 2.49 -12.52
CA GLY A 590 38.92 2.50 -11.29
C GLY A 590 37.44 2.83 -11.51
N SER A 591 36.56 2.52 -10.55
CA SER A 591 35.15 2.90 -10.61
C SER A 591 34.96 4.38 -10.23
N LEU A 592 33.83 4.99 -10.63
CA LEU A 592 33.54 6.39 -10.28
C LEU A 592 33.36 6.58 -8.76
N VAL A 593 32.90 5.53 -8.06
CA VAL A 593 32.80 5.49 -6.60
C VAL A 593 34.18 5.57 -5.94
N ASP A 594 35.17 4.82 -6.43
CA ASP A 594 36.53 4.85 -5.88
C ASP A 594 37.14 6.26 -5.98
N GLN A 595 36.80 6.97 -7.06
CA GLN A 595 37.26 8.34 -7.29
C GLN A 595 36.56 9.33 -6.35
N MET A 596 35.24 9.18 -6.12
CA MET A 596 34.52 9.97 -5.13
C MET A 596 35.01 9.73 -3.70
N MET A 597 35.31 8.48 -3.34
CA MET A 597 35.86 8.14 -2.02
C MET A 597 37.20 8.84 -1.80
N LYS A 598 38.12 8.81 -2.79
CA LYS A 598 39.40 9.53 -2.69
C LYS A 598 39.23 11.04 -2.55
N MET A 599 38.29 11.64 -3.28
CA MET A 599 37.99 13.06 -3.16
C MET A 599 37.40 13.41 -1.78
N MET A 600 36.46 12.60 -1.27
CA MET A 600 35.90 12.82 0.06
C MET A 600 36.93 12.64 1.17
N GLU A 601 37.80 11.64 1.04
CA GLU A 601 38.89 11.41 1.98
C GLU A 601 39.85 12.61 1.99
N GLN A 602 40.24 13.12 0.82
CA GLN A 602 41.10 14.30 0.71
C GLN A 602 40.41 15.56 1.26
N TYR A 603 39.10 15.71 1.03
CA TYR A 603 38.33 16.83 1.56
C TYR A 603 38.17 16.73 3.08
N ALA A 604 37.92 15.54 3.62
CA ALA A 604 37.84 15.27 5.05
C ALA A 604 39.17 15.58 5.74
N ASN A 605 40.29 15.09 5.19
CA ASN A 605 41.63 15.35 5.72
C ASN A 605 41.98 16.85 5.71
N ASN A 606 41.62 17.57 4.63
CA ASN A 606 41.82 19.02 4.56
C ASN A 606 40.96 19.77 5.57
N LEU A 607 39.71 19.34 5.77
CA LEU A 607 38.80 19.95 6.73
C LEU A 607 39.28 19.70 8.17
N GLU A 608 39.69 18.48 8.50
CA GLU A 608 40.29 18.14 9.80
C GLU A 608 41.51 19.00 10.09
N LYS A 609 42.40 19.17 9.10
CA LYS A 609 43.56 20.05 9.24
C LYS A 609 43.17 21.50 9.54
N LEU A 610 42.17 22.02 8.81
CA LEU A 610 41.70 23.40 9.00
C LEU A 610 41.01 23.57 10.36
N VAL A 611 40.22 22.59 10.79
CA VAL A 611 39.58 22.58 12.11
C VAL A 611 40.64 22.57 13.20
N ALA A 612 41.64 21.67 13.10
CA ALA A 612 42.74 21.59 14.06
C ALA A 612 43.53 22.90 14.18
N GLU A 613 43.80 23.56 13.05
CA GLU A 613 44.50 24.85 13.01
C GLU A 613 43.66 25.96 13.68
N ARG A 614 42.35 26.03 13.37
CA ARG A 614 41.44 27.02 13.96
C ARG A 614 41.20 26.79 15.45
N THR A 615 41.09 25.53 15.89
CA THR A 615 40.95 25.20 17.31
C THR A 615 42.22 25.56 18.09
N GLY A 616 43.40 25.32 17.52
CA GLY A 616 44.67 25.72 18.14
C GLY A 616 44.78 27.24 18.32
N MET A 617 44.45 28.02 17.29
CA MET A 617 44.44 29.49 17.40
C MET A 617 43.44 30.01 18.46
N LEU A 618 42.29 29.35 18.59
CA LEU A 618 41.28 29.72 19.59
C LEU A 618 41.78 29.43 21.02
N GLU A 619 42.43 28.29 21.22
CA GLU A 619 43.03 27.92 22.51
C GLU A 619 44.11 28.91 22.93
N ASP A 620 45.02 29.27 22.02
CA ASP A 620 46.06 30.27 22.27
C ASP A 620 45.50 31.68 22.57
N ALA A 621 44.38 32.04 21.94
CA ALA A 621 43.70 33.30 22.22
C ALA A 621 43.01 33.28 23.59
N ASN A 622 42.41 32.14 23.96
CA ASN A 622 41.73 31.96 25.24
C ASN A 622 42.72 32.00 26.41
N VAL A 623 43.88 31.34 26.28
CA VAL A 623 44.96 31.39 27.28
C VAL A 623 45.45 32.83 27.52
N ARG A 624 45.60 33.62 26.45
CA ARG A 624 46.00 35.04 26.55
C ARG A 624 44.92 35.89 27.22
N ALA A 625 43.65 35.69 26.87
CA ALA A 625 42.53 36.37 27.51
C ALA A 625 42.46 36.05 29.01
N ASP A 626 42.70 34.80 29.38
CA ASP A 626 42.71 34.32 30.76
C ASP A 626 43.82 34.94 31.61
N GLN A 627 45.02 35.07 31.05
CA GLN A 627 46.16 35.73 31.71
C GLN A 627 45.87 37.21 31.98
N LEU A 628 45.32 37.93 30.99
CA LEU A 628 44.96 39.35 31.13
C LEU A 628 43.85 39.55 32.17
N LEU A 629 42.84 38.69 32.20
CA LEU A 629 41.74 38.80 33.16
C LEU A 629 42.23 38.63 34.61
N THR A 630 43.18 37.71 34.84
CA THR A 630 43.78 37.45 36.16
C THR A 630 44.71 38.59 36.61
N GLN A 631 45.24 39.40 35.69
CA GLN A 631 46.01 40.60 36.03
C GLN A 631 45.12 41.79 36.43
N LEU A 632 43.89 41.84 35.94
CA LEU A 632 42.95 42.95 36.20
C LEU A 632 42.08 42.73 37.44
N LEU A 633 41.79 41.47 37.78
CA LEU A 633 40.89 41.09 38.86
C LEU A 633 41.50 39.99 39.73
N PRO A 634 41.11 39.89 41.01
CA PRO A 634 41.47 38.74 41.83
C PRO A 634 41.09 37.42 41.18
N ALA A 635 41.92 36.38 41.35
CA ALA A 635 41.72 35.07 40.73
C ALA A 635 40.33 34.46 40.99
N TYR A 636 39.83 34.58 42.23
CA TYR A 636 38.48 34.14 42.60
C TYR A 636 37.38 34.90 41.82
N VAL A 637 37.51 36.22 41.69
CA VAL A 637 36.54 37.08 40.99
C VAL A 637 36.56 36.80 39.47
N ALA A 638 37.76 36.64 38.90
CA ALA A 638 37.92 36.29 37.50
C ALA A 638 37.28 34.93 37.17
N ALA A 639 37.40 33.94 38.06
CA ALA A 639 36.80 32.61 37.88
C ALA A 639 35.26 32.66 37.88
N GLU A 640 34.65 33.36 38.84
CA GLU A 640 33.18 33.50 38.90
C GLU A 640 32.63 34.25 37.68
N LEU A 641 33.32 35.31 37.22
CA LEU A 641 32.92 36.05 36.02
C LEU A 641 33.07 35.22 34.74
N LYS A 642 34.11 34.39 34.60
CA LYS A 642 34.24 33.42 33.49
C LYS A 642 33.08 32.42 33.44
N MET A 643 32.54 32.05 34.61
CA MET A 643 31.36 31.19 34.72
C MET A 643 30.04 31.96 34.52
N GLY A 644 30.09 33.26 34.21
CA GLY A 644 28.91 34.12 34.03
C GLY A 644 28.16 34.41 35.32
N ARG A 645 28.77 34.20 36.49
CA ARG A 645 28.15 34.40 37.80
C ARG A 645 28.49 35.78 38.35
N SER A 646 27.55 36.38 39.06
CA SER A 646 27.79 37.64 39.79
C SER A 646 28.52 37.35 41.10
N VAL A 647 29.54 38.15 41.42
CA VAL A 647 30.26 38.06 42.69
C VAL A 647 29.53 38.91 43.74
N PRO A 648 28.97 38.32 44.82
CA PRO A 648 28.31 39.08 45.86
C PRO A 648 29.32 39.88 46.70
N PRO A 649 28.93 41.06 47.23
CA PRO A 649 29.79 41.82 48.13
C PRO A 649 30.05 41.03 49.43
N LYS A 650 31.30 41.04 49.90
CA LYS A 650 31.74 40.36 51.12
C LYS A 650 32.19 41.38 52.16
N LEU A 651 31.77 41.18 53.41
CA LEU A 651 32.24 41.95 54.56
C LEU A 651 33.46 41.27 55.17
N PHE A 652 34.52 42.03 55.41
CA PHE A 652 35.74 41.61 56.06
C PHE A 652 35.84 42.31 57.42
N ASN A 653 36.06 41.52 58.48
CA ASN A 653 36.05 42.01 59.86
C ASN A 653 37.23 42.93 60.17
N SER A 654 38.38 42.70 59.55
CA SER A 654 39.59 43.49 59.74
C SER A 654 40.44 43.44 58.47
N ALA A 655 40.82 44.61 57.97
CA ALA A 655 41.78 44.78 56.89
C ALA A 655 42.57 46.08 57.12
N THR A 656 43.78 46.15 56.57
CA THR A 656 44.59 47.39 56.61
C THR A 656 44.70 47.97 55.21
N ILE A 657 44.38 49.25 55.08
CA ILE A 657 44.43 50.00 53.82
C ILE A 657 45.52 51.06 53.92
N LEU A 658 46.37 51.14 52.90
CA LEU A 658 47.42 52.13 52.70
C LEU A 658 47.07 53.06 51.55
N PHE A 659 47.21 54.35 51.80
CA PHE A 659 47.27 55.40 50.77
C PHE A 659 48.68 55.95 50.69
N SER A 660 49.14 56.19 49.46
CA SER A 660 50.39 56.88 49.16
C SER A 660 50.10 58.03 48.21
N ASP A 661 50.62 59.23 48.46
CA ASP A 661 50.44 60.39 47.56
C ASP A 661 51.77 61.02 47.19
N ILE A 662 51.88 61.59 45.98
CA ILE A 662 53.12 62.22 45.50
C ILE A 662 53.11 63.71 45.87
N VAL A 663 54.05 64.11 46.72
CA VAL A 663 54.14 65.49 47.19
C VAL A 663 54.56 66.41 46.04
N GLY A 664 53.69 67.38 45.72
CA GLY A 664 53.96 68.38 44.69
C GLY A 664 53.75 67.88 43.26
N PHE A 665 53.02 66.77 43.08
CA PHE A 665 52.71 66.19 41.77
C PHE A 665 52.20 67.20 40.75
N THR A 666 51.24 68.05 41.12
CA THR A 666 50.70 69.10 40.22
C THR A 666 51.81 70.03 39.69
N THR A 667 52.79 70.35 40.53
CA THR A 667 53.95 71.18 40.14
C THR A 667 54.86 70.43 39.18
N ILE A 668 55.11 69.14 39.42
CA ILE A 668 55.90 68.28 38.54
C ILE A 668 55.22 68.17 37.17
N CYS A 669 53.91 67.91 37.14
CA CYS A 669 53.13 67.82 35.90
C CYS A 669 53.08 69.12 35.12
N SER A 670 52.99 70.28 35.79
CA SER A 670 52.95 71.59 35.10
C SER A 670 54.22 71.90 34.31
N GLY A 671 55.35 71.27 34.65
CA GLY A 671 56.63 71.49 34.01
C GLY A 671 57.13 70.34 33.12
N SER A 672 56.35 69.28 32.95
CA SER A 672 56.73 68.09 32.18
C SER A 672 55.71 67.83 31.07
N THR A 673 56.15 67.23 29.96
CA THR A 673 55.21 66.84 28.90
C THR A 673 54.33 65.67 29.36
N PRO A 674 53.11 65.50 28.82
CA PRO A 674 52.23 64.40 29.20
C PRO A 674 52.88 63.01 29.08
N ILE A 675 53.71 62.78 28.05
CA ILE A 675 54.42 61.50 27.86
C ILE A 675 55.50 61.27 28.92
N GLU A 676 56.20 62.33 29.35
CA GLU A 676 57.21 62.27 30.41
C GLU A 676 56.58 62.00 31.79
N VAL A 677 55.39 62.57 32.05
CA VAL A 677 54.59 62.28 33.25
C VAL A 677 54.17 60.81 33.27
N VAL A 678 53.67 60.29 32.14
CA VAL A 678 53.28 58.87 32.00
C VAL A 678 54.48 57.95 32.23
N ASN A 679 55.64 58.23 31.64
CA ASN A 679 56.85 57.42 31.82
C ASN A 679 57.37 57.44 33.27
N MET A 680 57.27 58.59 33.95
CA MET A 680 57.58 58.69 35.39
C MET A 680 56.62 57.86 36.23
N LEU A 681 55.31 58.00 36.03
CA LEU A 681 54.30 57.24 36.76
C LEU A 681 54.45 55.73 36.51
N ASN A 682 54.67 55.31 35.26
CA ASN A 682 54.91 53.90 34.94
C ASN A 682 56.14 53.36 35.66
N GLY A 683 57.27 54.09 35.67
CA GLY A 683 58.46 53.66 36.39
C GLY A 683 58.24 53.55 37.90
N LEU A 684 57.56 54.54 38.48
CA LEU A 684 57.24 54.57 39.91
C LEU A 684 56.29 53.42 40.31
N TYR A 685 55.19 53.26 39.56
CA TYR A 685 54.17 52.25 39.83
C TYR A 685 54.65 50.83 39.55
N THR A 686 55.56 50.62 38.59
CA THR A 686 56.22 49.32 38.41
C THR A 686 56.97 48.91 39.68
N GLY A 687 57.76 49.81 40.26
CA GLY A 687 58.46 49.54 41.52
C GLY A 687 57.51 49.31 42.71
N PHE A 688 56.43 50.09 42.78
CA PHE A 688 55.40 49.89 43.81
C PHE A 688 54.67 48.55 43.65
N ASP A 689 54.36 48.13 42.42
CA ASP A 689 53.75 46.83 42.13
C ASP A 689 54.65 45.66 42.53
N GLU A 690 55.97 45.79 42.36
CA GLU A 690 56.94 44.80 42.84
C GLU A 690 56.93 44.71 44.38
N CYS A 691 56.89 45.85 45.08
CA CYS A 691 56.80 45.90 46.55
C CYS A 691 55.50 45.28 47.07
N ILE A 692 54.37 45.53 46.40
CA ILE A 692 53.05 44.97 46.74
C ILE A 692 53.05 43.45 46.57
N THR A 693 53.54 42.98 45.42
CA THR A 693 53.62 41.55 45.09
C THR A 693 54.48 40.80 46.10
N ARG A 694 55.65 41.37 46.46
CA ARG A 694 56.58 40.79 47.45
C ARG A 694 55.93 40.61 48.83
N ASN A 695 55.12 41.58 49.23
CA ASN A 695 54.49 41.64 50.55
C ASN A 695 53.05 41.10 50.57
N LYS A 696 52.62 40.35 49.53
CA LYS A 696 51.29 39.73 49.42
C LYS A 696 50.13 40.71 49.70
N SER A 697 50.27 41.94 49.24
CA SER A 697 49.21 42.95 49.31
C SER A 697 48.49 43.03 47.96
N TYR A 698 47.29 43.59 47.93
CA TYR A 698 46.49 43.74 46.73
C TYR A 698 46.39 45.23 46.33
N LYS A 699 46.62 45.51 45.06
CA LYS A 699 46.41 46.83 44.47
C LYS A 699 44.93 47.01 44.15
N VAL A 700 44.29 47.99 44.79
CA VAL A 700 42.87 48.26 44.59
C VAL A 700 42.67 49.14 43.36
N GLU A 701 43.19 50.37 43.42
CA GLU A 701 43.10 51.33 42.33
C GLU A 701 44.13 52.45 42.47
N THR A 702 44.23 53.27 41.42
CA THR A 702 44.98 54.53 41.44
C THR A 702 43.96 55.67 41.37
N ILE A 703 44.09 56.66 42.26
CA ILE A 703 43.19 57.81 42.35
C ILE A 703 44.02 59.07 42.12
N GLY A 704 44.14 59.48 40.86
CA GLY A 704 45.06 60.55 40.49
C GLY A 704 46.52 60.13 40.68
N ASP A 705 47.25 60.88 41.50
CA ASP A 705 48.60 60.59 41.99
C ASP A 705 48.64 59.66 43.21
N ALA A 706 47.49 59.42 43.84
CA ALA A 706 47.39 58.56 45.00
C ALA A 706 47.33 57.07 44.64
N TYR A 707 48.09 56.26 45.38
CA TYR A 707 48.18 54.80 45.24
C TYR A 707 47.48 54.10 46.40
N MET A 708 46.49 53.26 46.10
CA MET A 708 45.69 52.56 47.11
C MET A 708 46.03 51.06 47.16
N VAL A 709 46.42 50.60 48.33
CA VAL A 709 46.83 49.20 48.58
C VAL A 709 46.09 48.65 49.79
N VAL A 710 45.69 47.39 49.75
CA VAL A 710 45.04 46.71 50.87
C VAL A 710 45.70 45.37 51.17
N SER A 711 45.66 44.94 52.43
CA SER A 711 45.95 43.57 52.82
C SER A 711 44.82 43.04 53.71
N GLY A 712 44.58 41.73 53.66
CA GLY A 712 43.40 41.08 54.26
C GLY A 712 42.18 40.98 53.33
N ILE A 713 42.33 41.46 52.09
CA ILE A 713 41.36 41.40 51.00
C ILE A 713 42.16 41.19 49.70
N PRO A 714 41.68 40.42 48.71
CA PRO A 714 40.40 39.70 48.60
C PRO A 714 40.31 38.43 49.46
N GLU A 715 41.45 37.92 49.91
CA GLU A 715 41.55 36.77 50.80
C GLU A 715 41.91 37.24 52.22
N GLU A 716 41.20 36.71 53.22
CA GLU A 716 41.49 36.96 54.63
C GLU A 716 42.83 36.31 55.00
N ASN A 717 43.74 37.08 55.58
CA ASN A 717 45.08 36.61 55.97
C ASN A 717 45.31 36.65 57.49
N GLY A 718 44.24 36.56 58.28
CA GLY A 718 44.30 36.68 59.74
C GLY A 718 44.86 38.04 60.16
N ASP A 719 45.74 38.06 61.17
CA ASP A 719 46.30 39.32 61.69
C ASP A 719 47.49 39.87 60.88
N GLU A 720 47.90 39.17 59.80
CA GLU A 720 49.07 39.55 58.98
C GLU A 720 48.82 40.79 58.11
N HIS A 721 47.58 41.22 57.89
CA HIS A 721 47.26 42.36 57.04
C HIS A 721 48.02 43.64 57.43
N SER A 722 48.11 43.92 58.72
CA SER A 722 48.76 45.12 59.25
C SER A 722 50.29 45.11 59.04
N LYS A 723 50.91 43.93 59.19
CA LYS A 723 52.33 43.70 58.93
C LYS A 723 52.67 43.79 57.44
N ASN A 724 51.83 43.20 56.58
CA ASN A 724 52.03 43.25 55.12
C ASN A 724 51.98 44.68 54.60
N ILE A 725 51.04 45.50 55.10
CA ILE A 725 50.97 46.92 54.76
C ILE A 725 52.16 47.70 55.34
N ALA A 726 52.54 47.48 56.60
CA ALA A 726 53.70 48.13 57.20
C ALA A 726 54.99 47.84 56.40
N ASN A 727 55.21 46.58 56.00
CA ASN A 727 56.32 46.21 55.14
C ASN A 727 56.23 46.81 53.74
N THR A 728 55.03 46.86 53.16
CA THR A 728 54.80 47.48 51.85
C THR A 728 55.16 48.97 51.88
N ALA A 729 54.72 49.71 52.92
CA ALA A 729 55.01 51.13 53.07
C ALA A 729 56.52 51.39 53.27
N LEU A 730 57.19 50.58 54.09
CA LEU A 730 58.65 50.67 54.29
C LEU A 730 59.43 50.37 53.01
N ASP A 731 59.06 49.30 52.29
CA ASP A 731 59.69 48.92 51.01
C ASP A 731 59.47 49.99 49.93
N MET A 732 58.27 50.58 49.84
CA MET A 732 57.97 51.69 48.92
C MET A 732 58.81 52.93 49.23
N ARG A 733 58.94 53.28 50.53
CA ARG A 733 59.79 54.39 50.97
C ARG A 733 61.27 54.11 50.65
N GLN A 734 61.73 52.88 50.86
CA GLN A 734 63.09 52.47 50.52
C GLN A 734 63.33 52.53 49.00
N TYR A 735 62.41 52.05 48.18
CA TYR A 735 62.49 52.11 46.72
C TYR A 735 62.66 53.55 46.22
N LEU A 736 61.89 54.49 46.78
CA LEU A 736 61.97 55.90 46.43
C LEU A 736 63.33 56.55 46.70
N THR A 737 64.11 56.03 47.67
CA THR A 737 65.46 56.57 47.93
C THR A 737 66.41 56.38 46.74
N GLY A 738 66.24 55.29 45.98
CA GLY A 738 67.02 54.97 44.79
C GLY A 738 66.41 55.45 43.47
N TYR A 739 65.12 55.81 43.47
CA TYR A 739 64.39 56.19 42.26
C TYR A 739 64.76 57.60 41.79
N LYS A 740 65.08 57.73 40.49
CA LYS A 740 65.35 59.02 39.83
C LYS A 740 64.37 59.20 38.68
N ILE A 741 63.78 60.38 38.58
CA ILE A 741 62.88 60.71 37.48
C ILE A 741 63.68 60.74 36.17
N PRO A 742 63.33 59.93 35.14
CA PRO A 742 64.12 59.82 33.91
C PRO A 742 64.38 61.15 33.21
N HIS A 743 63.38 62.04 33.17
CA HIS A 743 63.45 63.35 32.54
C HIS A 743 63.93 64.47 33.48
N ARG A 744 64.03 64.21 34.80
CA ARG A 744 64.45 65.19 35.83
C ARG A 744 65.30 64.51 36.94
N PRO A 745 66.51 64.03 36.63
CA PRO A 745 67.31 63.23 37.56
C PRO A 745 67.79 63.96 38.82
N SER A 746 67.75 65.30 38.81
CA SER A 746 68.06 66.16 39.97
C SER A 746 66.90 66.30 40.97
N HIS A 747 65.68 66.03 40.55
CA HIS A 747 64.50 66.10 41.41
C HIS A 747 64.25 64.73 42.06
N ARG A 748 63.96 64.72 43.37
CA ARG A 748 63.62 63.50 44.12
C ARG A 748 62.12 63.48 44.40
N VAL A 749 61.47 62.38 44.02
CA VAL A 749 60.06 62.16 44.34
C VAL A 749 59.94 61.87 45.83
N ARG A 750 59.10 62.62 46.54
CA ARG A 750 58.73 62.35 47.92
C ARG A 750 57.27 61.97 47.94
N CYS A 751 56.93 60.94 48.72
CA CYS A 751 55.55 60.55 48.96
C CYS A 751 55.18 60.77 50.42
N ARG A 752 53.87 60.88 50.66
CA ARG A 752 53.26 60.68 51.97
C ARG A 752 52.66 59.29 52.01
N TRP A 753 52.68 58.65 53.16
CA TRP A 753 52.02 57.38 53.37
C TRP A 753 51.14 57.44 54.60
N GLY A 754 49.94 56.89 54.48
CA GLY A 754 49.00 56.78 55.59
C GLY A 754 48.24 55.47 55.53
N PHE A 755 48.16 54.77 56.66
CA PHE A 755 47.35 53.55 56.73
C PHE A 755 46.49 53.43 57.98
N HIS A 756 45.39 52.71 57.83
CA HIS A 756 44.40 52.49 58.87
C HIS A 756 43.87 51.05 58.82
N THR A 757 43.53 50.51 59.98
CA THR A 757 42.99 49.15 60.15
C THR A 757 41.55 49.24 60.63
N GLY A 758 40.63 48.52 59.95
CA GLY A 758 39.23 48.45 60.30
C GLY A 758 38.42 47.49 59.43
N ALA A 759 37.13 47.36 59.72
CA ALA A 759 36.20 46.54 58.95
C ALA A 759 35.84 47.18 57.60
N VAL A 760 35.62 46.36 56.58
CA VAL A 760 35.46 46.81 55.19
C VAL A 760 34.61 45.87 54.37
N ALA A 761 33.75 46.42 53.53
CA ALA A 761 33.01 45.65 52.54
C ALA A 761 33.72 45.75 51.19
N ALA A 762 33.92 44.63 50.50
CA ALA A 762 34.50 44.60 49.16
C ALA A 762 33.53 43.96 48.18
N GLY A 763 33.48 44.45 46.95
CA GLY A 763 32.58 43.95 45.91
C GLY A 763 32.94 44.42 44.51
N VAL A 764 32.38 43.76 43.50
CA VAL A 764 32.58 44.12 42.09
C VAL A 764 31.52 45.13 41.66
N VAL A 765 31.95 46.25 41.09
CA VAL A 765 31.06 47.30 40.56
C VAL A 765 31.25 47.44 39.06
N GLY A 766 30.14 47.54 38.33
CA GLY A 766 30.10 47.72 36.87
C GLY A 766 30.02 46.42 36.07
N LEU A 767 29.16 46.38 35.04
CA LEU A 767 28.96 45.22 34.17
C LEU A 767 29.95 45.19 32.98
N SER A 768 30.22 46.36 32.37
CA SER A 768 31.10 46.47 31.20
C SER A 768 32.58 46.68 31.54
N SER A 769 32.87 47.15 32.76
CA SER A 769 34.22 47.32 33.31
C SER A 769 34.16 46.94 34.80
N PRO A 770 34.22 45.65 35.13
CA PRO A 770 34.16 45.20 36.51
C PRO A 770 35.39 45.69 37.26
N ARG A 771 35.17 46.40 38.37
CA ARG A 771 36.23 46.85 39.29
C ARG A 771 35.98 46.29 40.68
N TYR A 772 37.03 45.78 41.31
CA TYR A 772 36.96 45.30 42.68
C TYR A 772 37.16 46.47 43.65
N CYS A 773 36.05 46.99 44.18
CA CYS A 773 36.03 48.22 44.98
C CYS A 773 35.90 47.90 46.47
N LEU A 774 36.48 48.77 47.30
CA LEU A 774 36.36 48.72 48.76
C LEU A 774 35.41 49.83 49.25
N PHE A 775 34.57 49.48 50.21
CA PHE A 775 33.56 50.35 50.81
C PHE A 775 33.67 50.33 52.33
N GLY A 776 33.58 51.50 52.94
CA GLY A 776 33.55 51.65 54.38
C GLY A 776 34.30 52.89 54.84
N ASP A 777 34.08 53.24 56.10
CA ASP A 777 34.74 54.37 56.73
C ASP A 777 36.27 54.20 56.79
N VAL A 778 36.75 52.95 56.78
CA VAL A 778 38.17 52.62 56.78
C VAL A 778 38.93 53.26 55.60
N VAL A 779 38.29 53.37 54.43
CA VAL A 779 38.90 53.95 53.22
C VAL A 779 39.11 55.45 53.42
N ASN A 780 38.09 56.12 53.98
CA ASN A 780 38.14 57.55 54.25
C ASN A 780 39.19 57.88 55.32
N VAL A 781 39.23 57.11 56.41
CA VAL A 781 40.22 57.32 57.49
C VAL A 781 41.63 57.06 56.98
N ALA A 782 41.86 56.00 56.21
CA ALA A 782 43.18 55.70 55.62
C ALA A 782 43.65 56.84 54.69
N SER A 783 42.79 57.33 53.80
CA SER A 783 43.11 58.49 52.95
C SER A 783 43.41 59.74 53.77
N ARG A 784 42.71 59.95 54.91
CA ARG A 784 43.02 61.07 55.80
C ARG A 784 44.37 60.93 56.50
N MET A 785 44.75 59.71 56.89
CA MET A 785 46.06 59.44 57.48
C MET A 785 47.20 59.77 56.52
N GLU A 786 46.98 59.62 55.21
CA GLU A 786 47.96 60.04 54.21
C GLU A 786 47.98 61.57 54.11
N SER A 787 46.80 62.19 53.93
CA SER A 787 46.70 63.62 53.65
C SER A 787 47.21 64.53 54.78
N THR A 788 47.11 64.09 56.05
CA THR A 788 47.65 64.80 57.22
C THR A 788 49.09 64.40 57.56
N GLY A 789 49.68 63.52 56.75
CA GLY A 789 51.05 63.02 56.88
C GLY A 789 52.12 64.02 56.47
N THR A 790 53.31 63.83 57.05
CA THR A 790 54.49 64.61 56.72
C THR A 790 55.21 63.94 55.53
N PRO A 791 55.66 64.70 54.51
CA PRO A 791 56.43 64.15 53.39
C PRO A 791 57.60 63.26 53.86
N GLY A 792 57.72 62.06 53.32
CA GLY A 792 58.79 61.11 53.69
C GLY A 792 58.48 60.23 54.91
N MET A 793 57.46 60.55 55.69
CA MET A 793 57.06 59.80 56.88
C MET A 793 55.84 58.90 56.60
N ILE A 794 55.73 57.80 57.34
CA ILE A 794 54.62 56.85 57.23
C ILE A 794 53.73 56.97 58.46
N GLN A 795 52.53 57.51 58.28
CA GLN A 795 51.56 57.73 59.34
C GLN A 795 50.62 56.53 59.50
N MET A 796 50.26 56.23 60.75
CA MET A 796 49.21 55.28 61.04
C MET A 796 48.21 55.80 62.08
N SER A 797 46.97 55.36 61.95
CA SER A 797 45.92 55.61 62.95
C SER A 797 46.15 54.81 64.25
N ALA A 798 45.53 55.23 65.35
CA ALA A 798 45.53 54.50 66.61
C ALA A 798 45.08 53.03 66.51
N SER A 799 44.08 52.72 65.67
CA SER A 799 43.63 51.33 65.49
C SER A 799 44.69 50.46 64.81
N ALA A 800 45.39 51.01 63.81
CA ALA A 800 46.47 50.31 63.13
C ALA A 800 47.69 50.11 64.05
N TYR A 801 48.03 51.12 64.86
CA TYR A 801 49.05 51.02 65.89
C TYR A 801 48.73 49.94 66.92
N ALA A 802 47.51 49.94 67.47
CA ALA A 802 47.07 48.93 68.42
C ALA A 802 47.15 47.52 67.82
N HIS A 803 46.75 47.36 66.55
CA HIS A 803 46.80 46.08 65.86
C HIS A 803 48.24 45.58 65.63
N ILE A 804 49.15 46.46 65.19
CA ILE A 804 50.57 46.13 65.01
C ILE A 804 51.21 45.80 66.35
N ARG A 805 50.97 46.59 67.40
CA ARG A 805 51.56 46.35 68.72
C ARG A 805 51.09 45.04 69.35
N ALA A 806 49.83 44.67 69.16
CA ALA A 806 49.25 43.46 69.71
C ALA A 806 49.78 42.18 69.04
N HIS A 807 49.93 42.19 67.72
CA HIS A 807 50.23 40.97 66.94
C HIS A 807 51.65 40.93 66.36
N HIS A 808 52.31 42.08 66.19
CA HIS A 808 53.57 42.24 65.44
C HIS A 808 54.56 43.20 66.12
N PRO A 809 55.24 42.81 67.22
CA PRO A 809 56.15 43.68 67.97
C PRO A 809 57.46 44.03 67.22
N GLY A 810 57.63 43.55 65.99
CA GLY A 810 58.83 43.75 65.15
C GLY A 810 58.91 45.10 64.44
N PHE A 811 58.05 46.07 64.74
CA PHE A 811 58.04 47.39 64.12
C PHE A 811 58.32 48.51 65.13
N ALA A 812 59.27 49.38 64.80
CA ALA A 812 59.57 50.57 65.59
C ALA A 812 58.54 51.66 65.27
N THR A 813 57.87 52.18 66.30
CA THR A 813 56.80 53.17 66.17
C THR A 813 56.98 54.28 67.20
N THR A 814 56.64 55.51 66.83
CA THR A 814 56.70 56.70 67.69
C THR A 814 55.34 57.39 67.73
N GLU A 815 54.98 57.97 68.86
CA GLU A 815 53.73 58.72 69.01
C GLU A 815 53.90 60.11 68.40
N ARG A 816 52.99 60.50 67.49
CA ARG A 816 52.96 61.85 66.91
C ARG A 816 52.15 62.81 67.77
N GLY A 817 51.08 62.32 68.40
CA GLY A 817 50.10 63.08 69.15
C GLY A 817 48.80 63.31 68.39
N GLU A 818 47.98 64.21 68.93
CA GLU A 818 46.65 64.58 68.46
C GLU A 818 46.70 65.38 67.15
N VAL A 819 46.04 64.88 66.10
CA VAL A 819 45.94 65.53 64.78
C VAL A 819 44.48 65.77 64.43
N GLU A 820 44.14 66.98 63.98
CA GLU A 820 42.79 67.29 63.52
C GLU A 820 42.52 66.64 62.15
N VAL A 821 41.60 65.67 62.14
CA VAL A 821 41.20 64.93 60.95
C VAL A 821 39.83 65.40 60.51
N LYS A 822 39.76 65.96 59.29
CA LYS A 822 38.52 66.47 58.69
C LYS A 822 37.40 65.42 58.71
N GLY A 823 36.33 65.71 59.44
CA GLY A 823 35.15 64.84 59.57
C GLY A 823 35.24 63.75 60.64
N LYS A 824 36.37 63.65 61.36
CA LYS A 824 36.56 62.72 62.49
C LYS A 824 36.90 63.43 63.81
N GLY A 825 37.30 64.69 63.76
CA GLY A 825 37.75 65.44 64.93
C GLY A 825 39.22 65.18 65.22
N ILE A 826 39.63 65.34 66.47
CA ILE A 826 40.99 65.10 66.92
C ILE A 826 41.22 63.59 67.03
N CYS A 827 42.29 63.08 66.42
CA CYS A 827 42.66 61.66 66.42
C CYS A 827 44.12 61.46 66.82
N ASP A 828 44.38 60.44 67.64
CA ASP A 828 45.75 60.03 67.96
C ASP A 828 46.39 59.31 66.77
N THR A 829 47.61 59.74 66.44
CA THR A 829 48.36 59.21 65.30
C THR A 829 49.79 58.83 65.69
N TYR A 830 50.35 57.89 64.95
CA TYR A 830 51.66 57.30 65.22
C TYR A 830 52.48 57.25 63.93
N TRP A 831 53.80 57.30 64.04
CA TRP A 831 54.72 57.09 62.94
C TRP A 831 55.23 55.66 62.91
N LEU A 832 55.36 55.09 61.70
CA LEU A 832 56.12 53.88 61.44
C LEU A 832 57.55 54.25 61.05
N GLU A 833 58.52 53.91 61.91
CA GLU A 833 59.92 54.31 61.72
C GLU A 833 60.69 53.26 60.93
N ASP A 834 60.80 52.03 61.43
CA ASP A 834 61.61 50.98 60.81
C ASP A 834 61.24 49.57 61.34
N ARG A 835 61.89 48.54 60.82
CA ARG A 835 61.86 47.17 61.38
C ARG A 835 62.79 47.08 62.58
N VAL A 836 62.32 46.51 63.70
CA VAL A 836 63.12 46.32 64.91
C VAL A 836 64.28 45.38 64.60
N GLY A 837 65.51 45.93 64.53
CA GLY A 837 66.73 45.20 64.19
C GLY A 837 67.53 45.81 63.02
N ASP A 838 66.96 46.72 62.25
CA ASP A 838 67.64 47.40 61.14
C ASP A 838 68.24 48.74 61.62
N LYS A 839 69.54 48.74 61.99
CA LYS A 839 70.26 49.96 62.42
C LYS A 839 70.83 50.74 61.23
N SER A 840 70.01 51.01 60.20
CA SER A 840 70.48 51.74 59.02
C SER A 840 69.92 53.17 58.86
N THR A 841 68.97 53.61 59.70
CA THR A 841 68.28 54.90 59.47
C THR A 841 68.24 55.90 60.65
N THR A 842 69.12 55.81 61.66
CA THR A 842 69.17 56.82 62.76
C THR A 842 69.93 58.11 62.41
N LYS A 843 70.04 58.50 61.13
CA LYS A 843 70.76 59.73 60.71
C LYS A 843 69.87 60.84 60.14
N TYR A 844 68.57 60.61 59.92
CA TYR A 844 67.74 61.58 59.20
C TYR A 844 66.98 62.60 60.06
N ILE A 845 66.83 62.38 61.37
CA ILE A 845 66.02 63.27 62.23
C ILE A 845 66.85 64.43 62.84
N GLN A 846 68.19 64.42 62.79
CA GLN A 846 69.01 65.47 63.41
C GLN A 846 69.48 66.60 62.47
N ASN A 847 69.16 66.58 61.18
CA ASN A 847 69.70 67.56 60.21
C ASN A 847 68.68 68.56 59.64
N GLU A 848 67.44 68.63 60.13
CA GLU A 848 66.42 69.56 59.59
C GLU A 848 66.01 70.73 60.53
N GLU A 849 66.67 70.92 61.68
CA GLU A 849 66.69 72.22 62.37
C GLU A 849 67.98 72.98 62.03
N GLY A 850 68.09 73.48 60.81
CA GLY A 850 69.23 74.31 60.41
C GLY A 850 69.36 74.53 58.91
N VAL A 851 68.80 75.66 58.45
CA VAL A 851 68.92 76.33 57.13
C VAL A 851 67.90 75.94 56.07
#